data_AF-A0A6G4XLV2-F1
#
_entry.id   AF-A0A6G4XLV2-F1
#
_cell.length_a   1.000
_cell.length_b   1.000
_cell.length_c   1.000
_cell.angle_alpha   90.00
_cell.angle_beta   90.00
_cell.angle_gamma   90.00
#
_symmetry.space_group_name_H-M   'P 1'
#
loop_
_entity.id
_entity.type
_entity.pdbx_description
1 polymer ?
#
loop_
_entity_poly.entity_id
_entity_poly.type
_entity_poly.pdbx_seq_one_letter_code
_entity_poly.pdbx_strand_id
1 'polypeptide(L)'
;MTGTPTSRRGLRLASGLIAAGLTLTAAPYALAAEGDDSSVMKLTSAEAEKLADRIGVDVYGDASVADDETAAGEATSEAADGPVTFTAKSTLEGVRGIGATVPAAGGQYFTVHSLGNIQLHRADGSTAWARTNTSLYADWQVKPLRPWQQEPYPARILMGYNAVSPFAPSSDQGYDTGDLTGDGIPDLVFAASVGDSPYRPFSSPGSSLYTGTFVTVLDGRTGNTLWSKIYSYASMVKIVDGTLLVADAPRLNNGGAPATETAKVHGIRFGYGDGKLTPSKTWTYDTGEARIATWGALADVGGGKAALSWNLRKFGGVTAHGTTLVLDTADGSVKWATGSDLYGRQLHLDAARGRVVALEQADTMDAVKYELVAYDLASGARTTLDTRINALATAMTVGDVSDSAGAEYAVAESTLTPYGSVNAATIRVLEGKDGATVDWTHTVKRDAGNTSGSGPSFWDLDAVGGRLVASAQDDRGIATAENPGGRVYGALTALNGSGKVIWRQQGVGASPLHHQVYRAGGADFVRLVDQAQNIRTYNLGTGKQKELTALQGDLNYGQTADLNGDKKPDVIAGGTSNGVWAWSGPSLVAGGPKQLWKAQVPGAVRNIATGDVDGDGKPEVVVAADTATVVLDGATGKVRTTIGGAGEFVRSVTVDDVNGDGKDEILVPTDALRVYDGSGAALWTYSAPTERTDVVFSDTVVADGRVHTQYTTGNALFADDAVVGGAALDGATGKVEWNAEPKAPERAADGKLHGAILDHGTFASPKIPYADGHAVVHTWIVLADPTVAGDLSTAAPRVIVEIRDGRTGELLHQDATGGPWSHGNFFIDDASEAAQEPLYAISFGTFRGFGAGGIDTRSSVVTSLRTADFATGPGGRKLVIGGTEAGVAAFDPSQLTTGDSFQSSRGGATLMGGRTYLAADLDGNGVDDVVSLNFDDFGVNRAAELLGGGVLSLNNAIHQMTTFTLS
;
A
#
# COMPACT_ATOMS: atom_id res chain seq x y z
N MET A 1 -55.07 -15.99 14.63
CA MET A 1 -55.11 -17.25 15.40
C MET A 1 -53.69 -17.80 15.42
N THR A 2 -53.16 -17.99 16.61
CA THR A 2 -51.76 -18.27 16.95
C THR A 2 -51.36 -19.69 16.60
N GLY A 3 -50.37 -19.86 15.72
CA GLY A 3 -49.73 -21.14 15.41
C GLY A 3 -48.24 -21.09 15.78
N THR A 4 -47.86 -21.83 16.81
CA THR A 4 -46.51 -21.96 17.37
C THR A 4 -45.65 -22.89 16.50
N PRO A 5 -44.38 -22.57 16.18
CA PRO A 5 -43.46 -23.52 15.58
C PRO A 5 -42.91 -24.49 16.65
N THR A 6 -42.93 -25.77 16.33
CA THR A 6 -42.50 -26.87 17.20
C THR A 6 -40.98 -26.98 17.19
N SER A 7 -40.34 -26.70 18.33
CA SER A 7 -38.94 -27.07 18.56
C SER A 7 -38.86 -28.52 19.05
N ARG A 8 -38.04 -29.35 18.41
CA ARG A 8 -37.67 -30.68 18.94
C ARG A 8 -36.31 -30.55 19.63
N ARG A 9 -36.33 -30.13 20.90
CA ARG A 9 -35.25 -30.39 21.87
C ARG A 9 -35.80 -31.31 22.96
N GLY A 10 -35.16 -32.47 23.13
CA GLY A 10 -35.34 -33.31 24.32
C GLY A 10 -35.46 -34.81 24.04
N LEU A 11 -34.30 -35.48 23.95
CA LEU A 11 -33.93 -36.72 24.67
C LEU A 11 -32.91 -37.51 23.83
N ARG A 12 -31.67 -37.58 24.32
CA ARG A 12 -30.89 -38.81 24.53
C ARG A 12 -29.44 -38.45 24.90
N LEU A 13 -29.26 -38.12 26.18
CA LEU A 13 -28.04 -38.45 26.91
C LEU A 13 -28.31 -39.77 27.64
N ALA A 14 -27.28 -40.61 27.75
CA ALA A 14 -27.21 -41.94 28.37
C ALA A 14 -27.55 -43.15 27.50
N SER A 15 -26.54 -43.64 26.77
CA SER A 15 -26.23 -45.08 26.62
C SER A 15 -24.75 -45.20 26.24
N GLY A 16 -23.89 -45.32 27.25
CA GLY A 16 -22.46 -45.58 27.05
C GLY A 16 -22.19 -47.06 26.79
N LEU A 17 -21.19 -47.31 25.92
CA LEU A 17 -20.31 -48.47 25.83
C LEU A 17 -20.95 -49.84 25.48
N ILE A 18 -20.73 -50.30 24.25
CA ILE A 18 -19.86 -51.44 23.87
C ILE A 18 -20.11 -51.76 22.37
N ALA A 19 -19.13 -51.43 21.52
CA ALA A 19 -18.71 -52.20 20.33
C ALA A 19 -17.49 -51.50 19.73
N ALA A 20 -16.31 -52.00 20.08
CA ALA A 20 -15.03 -51.56 19.55
C ALA A 20 -14.89 -51.93 18.06
N GLY A 21 -14.24 -51.05 17.29
CA GLY A 21 -13.58 -51.44 16.04
C GLY A 21 -14.03 -50.70 14.79
N LEU A 22 -13.79 -49.39 14.71
CA LEU A 22 -13.38 -48.71 13.47
C LEU A 22 -12.71 -47.37 13.85
N THR A 23 -11.57 -47.15 13.24
CA THR A 23 -10.53 -46.16 13.54
C THR A 23 -11.05 -44.74 13.73
N LEU A 24 -11.01 -44.25 14.99
CA LEU A 24 -10.96 -42.82 15.31
C LEU A 24 -9.64 -42.24 14.78
N THR A 25 -9.71 -41.41 13.76
CA THR A 25 -8.75 -40.32 13.55
C THR A 25 -9.52 -39.00 13.50
N ALA A 26 -10.28 -38.72 14.56
CA ALA A 26 -10.65 -37.36 14.91
C ALA A 26 -9.52 -36.84 15.81
N ALA A 27 -8.57 -36.10 15.22
CA ALA A 27 -7.71 -35.24 16.03
C ALA A 27 -8.61 -34.28 16.82
N PRO A 28 -8.36 -34.04 18.11
CA PRO A 28 -9.15 -33.08 18.87
C PRO A 28 -9.03 -31.71 18.22
N TYR A 29 -10.19 -31.07 18.02
CA TYR A 29 -10.33 -29.66 17.64
C TYR A 29 -9.32 -28.82 18.44
N ALA A 30 -8.66 -27.86 17.81
CA ALA A 30 -7.77 -26.95 18.53
C ALA A 30 -8.58 -26.19 19.59
N LEU A 31 -8.57 -26.70 20.83
CA LEU A 31 -9.16 -26.07 22.00
C LEU A 31 -8.40 -24.77 22.25
N ALA A 32 -9.12 -23.66 22.19
CA ALA A 32 -8.60 -22.36 22.57
C ALA A 32 -8.75 -22.21 24.09
N ALA A 33 -7.62 -22.07 24.80
CA ALA A 33 -7.47 -21.63 26.19
C ALA A 33 -8.15 -22.46 27.30
N GLU A 34 -7.42 -22.69 28.39
CA GLU A 34 -7.89 -23.35 29.61
C GLU A 34 -9.05 -22.56 30.26
N GLY A 35 -10.29 -23.00 30.04
CA GLY A 35 -11.52 -22.45 30.60
C GLY A 35 -12.73 -23.32 30.21
N ASP A 36 -13.87 -23.18 30.90
CA ASP A 36 -15.09 -23.96 30.63
C ASP A 36 -15.66 -23.64 29.23
N ASP A 37 -15.24 -24.43 28.24
CA ASP A 37 -15.50 -24.33 26.78
C ASP A 37 -16.99 -24.40 26.37
N SER A 38 -17.91 -24.45 27.34
CA SER A 38 -19.36 -24.46 27.11
C SER A 38 -20.01 -23.07 27.11
N SER A 39 -19.28 -22.03 27.54
CA SER A 39 -19.82 -20.67 27.65
C SER A 39 -19.67 -19.86 26.34
N VAL A 40 -20.74 -19.18 25.93
CA VAL A 40 -20.76 -18.32 24.73
C VAL A 40 -20.13 -16.97 25.05
N MET A 41 -19.06 -16.63 24.34
CA MET A 41 -18.38 -15.35 24.42
C MET A 41 -19.31 -14.21 23.97
N LYS A 42 -19.27 -13.10 24.70
CA LYS A 42 -19.97 -11.87 24.37
C LYS A 42 -19.01 -10.71 24.53
N LEU A 43 -19.04 -9.79 23.56
CA LEU A 43 -18.22 -8.60 23.58
C LEU A 43 -19.03 -7.41 24.10
N THR A 44 -18.40 -6.54 24.88
CA THR A 44 -18.90 -5.19 25.08
C THR A 44 -18.85 -4.42 23.75
N SER A 45 -19.60 -3.32 23.64
CA SER A 45 -19.56 -2.48 22.43
C SER A 45 -18.14 -1.99 22.11
N ALA A 46 -17.38 -1.60 23.13
CA ALA A 46 -16.00 -1.13 22.97
C ALA A 46 -15.03 -2.25 22.56
N GLU A 47 -15.22 -3.48 23.04
CA GLU A 47 -14.42 -4.63 22.60
C GLU A 47 -14.75 -5.03 21.16
N ALA A 48 -16.04 -4.97 20.77
CA ALA A 48 -16.47 -5.25 19.41
C ALA A 48 -15.91 -4.22 18.41
N GLU A 49 -15.94 -2.93 18.75
CA GLU A 49 -15.36 -1.86 17.92
C GLU A 49 -13.85 -2.05 17.74
N LYS A 50 -13.08 -2.18 18.84
CA LYS A 50 -11.64 -2.46 18.77
C LYS A 50 -11.29 -3.73 18.02
N LEU A 51 -12.15 -4.76 18.08
CA LEU A 51 -11.94 -5.99 17.33
C LEU A 51 -12.25 -5.80 15.84
N ALA A 52 -13.32 -5.08 15.51
CA ALA A 52 -13.69 -4.76 14.13
C ALA A 52 -12.58 -3.97 13.43
N ASP A 53 -11.94 -3.03 14.12
CA ASP A 53 -10.85 -2.21 13.57
C ASP A 53 -9.57 -3.02 13.28
N ARG A 54 -9.27 -4.03 14.12
CA ARG A 54 -8.00 -4.78 14.03
C ARG A 54 -8.08 -6.12 13.30
N ILE A 55 -9.27 -6.71 13.15
CA ILE A 55 -9.38 -8.07 12.61
C ILE A 55 -9.27 -8.08 11.09
N GLY A 56 -9.84 -7.07 10.42
CA GLY A 56 -9.92 -7.00 8.96
C GLY A 56 -8.59 -6.63 8.30
N VAL A 57 -8.54 -6.78 6.99
CA VAL A 57 -7.49 -6.18 6.17
C VAL A 57 -7.73 -4.68 6.14
N ASP A 58 -6.68 -3.87 6.33
CA ASP A 58 -6.79 -2.43 6.08
C ASP A 58 -6.91 -2.19 4.57
N VAL A 59 -8.15 -2.04 4.11
CA VAL A 59 -8.47 -1.92 2.69
C VAL A 59 -8.00 -0.60 2.10
N TYR A 60 -8.01 0.48 2.90
CA TYR A 60 -7.79 1.85 2.43
C TYR A 60 -6.47 2.46 2.92
N GLY A 61 -5.75 1.78 3.82
CA GLY A 61 -4.48 2.23 4.38
C GLY A 61 -4.61 3.30 5.47
N ASP A 62 -5.80 3.48 6.06
CA ASP A 62 -6.12 4.61 6.95
C ASP A 62 -6.03 4.29 8.45
N ALA A 63 -5.86 3.02 8.86
CA ALA A 63 -5.97 2.60 10.26
C ALA A 63 -4.85 3.12 11.22
N SER A 64 -3.94 3.97 10.74
CA SER A 64 -2.91 4.62 11.57
C SER A 64 -2.63 6.08 11.18
N VAL A 65 -3.46 6.70 10.35
CA VAL A 65 -3.28 8.12 10.02
C VAL A 65 -3.80 8.92 11.20
N ALA A 66 -2.90 9.55 11.95
CA ALA A 66 -3.30 10.59 12.89
C ALA A 66 -3.98 11.70 12.08
N ASP A 67 -5.11 12.21 12.55
CA ASP A 67 -5.72 13.44 12.03
C ASP A 67 -4.78 14.62 12.35
N ASP A 68 -3.71 14.76 11.57
CA ASP A 68 -2.90 15.97 11.58
C ASP A 68 -3.64 17.01 10.72
N GLU A 69 -4.67 17.61 11.30
CA GLU A 69 -5.09 18.96 10.91
C GLU A 69 -4.00 19.95 11.40
N THR A 70 -2.85 19.98 10.72
CA THR A 70 -1.91 21.08 10.88
C THR A 70 -2.00 22.02 9.69
N ALA A 71 -2.55 23.19 10.02
CA ALA A 71 -2.82 24.35 9.21
C ALA A 71 -1.73 24.69 8.18
N ALA A 72 -2.19 24.99 6.96
CA ALA A 72 -1.48 25.84 6.03
C ALA A 72 -1.23 27.20 6.70
N GLY A 73 0.02 27.46 7.09
CA GLY A 73 0.46 28.79 7.48
C GLY A 73 0.71 29.63 6.24
N GLU A 74 -0.24 30.50 5.87
CA GLU A 74 0.08 31.66 5.04
C GLU A 74 0.95 32.60 5.86
N ALA A 75 2.27 32.55 5.61
CA ALA A 75 3.20 33.55 6.11
C ALA A 75 3.41 34.60 5.03
N THR A 76 2.83 35.78 5.21
CA THR A 76 3.14 36.97 4.43
C THR A 76 4.27 37.74 5.12
N SER A 77 5.42 37.90 4.45
CA SER A 77 6.29 39.05 4.66
C SER A 77 7.09 39.40 3.40
N GLU A 78 7.28 40.71 3.22
CA GLU A 78 7.86 41.37 2.05
C GLU A 78 9.36 41.06 1.89
N ALA A 79 9.75 40.61 0.70
CA ALA A 79 11.14 40.61 0.25
C ALA A 79 11.23 41.18 -1.16
N ALA A 80 12.39 41.76 -1.48
CA ALA A 80 12.59 42.70 -2.58
C ALA A 80 12.70 42.09 -4.00
N ASP A 81 12.46 40.78 -4.17
CA ASP A 81 12.48 40.07 -5.47
C ASP A 81 11.24 39.18 -5.69
N GLY A 82 10.85 39.00 -6.96
CA GLY A 82 9.54 38.47 -7.36
C GLY A 82 9.27 36.97 -7.08
N PRO A 83 7.98 36.57 -6.96
CA PRO A 83 7.56 35.19 -6.69
C PRO A 83 7.98 34.21 -7.79
N VAL A 84 8.08 32.91 -7.46
CA VAL A 84 8.19 31.80 -8.43
C VAL A 84 6.84 31.14 -8.58
N THR A 85 6.36 31.00 -9.81
CA THR A 85 5.12 30.25 -10.07
C THR A 85 5.44 28.82 -10.50
N PHE A 86 4.84 27.84 -9.84
CA PHE A 86 4.88 26.43 -10.24
C PHE A 86 3.64 26.12 -11.08
N THR A 87 3.83 25.78 -12.36
CA THR A 87 2.71 25.43 -13.25
C THR A 87 2.74 23.94 -13.56
N ALA A 88 1.77 23.18 -13.06
CA ALA A 88 1.63 21.76 -13.36
C ALA A 88 1.41 21.55 -14.87
N LYS A 89 2.18 20.62 -15.45
CA LYS A 89 2.13 20.28 -16.88
C LYS A 89 1.57 18.89 -17.13
N SER A 90 2.15 17.90 -16.47
CA SER A 90 1.71 16.51 -16.55
C SER A 90 1.66 15.88 -15.17
N THR A 91 0.77 14.91 -15.02
CA THR A 91 0.53 14.18 -13.79
C THR A 91 0.32 12.71 -14.11
N LEU A 92 1.02 11.85 -13.39
CA LEU A 92 0.96 10.40 -13.47
C LEU A 92 0.54 9.87 -12.10
N GLU A 93 -0.74 9.54 -11.97
CA GLU A 93 -1.32 9.01 -10.73
C GLU A 93 -0.91 7.54 -10.52
N GLY A 94 -0.48 7.20 -9.30
CA GLY A 94 -0.10 5.85 -8.92
C GLY A 94 -1.29 4.99 -8.50
N VAL A 95 -1.29 3.70 -8.81
CA VAL A 95 -2.27 2.76 -8.27
C VAL A 95 -1.99 2.47 -6.79
N ARG A 96 -3.03 2.47 -5.95
CA ARG A 96 -2.90 2.24 -4.50
C ARG A 96 -4.07 1.48 -3.91
N GLY A 97 -3.87 0.96 -2.70
CA GLY A 97 -4.89 0.21 -1.96
C GLY A 97 -4.95 -1.27 -2.36
N ILE A 98 -5.88 -2.00 -1.75
CA ILE A 98 -6.11 -3.39 -2.10
C ILE A 98 -6.62 -3.49 -3.53
N GLY A 99 -5.99 -4.33 -4.34
CA GLY A 99 -6.41 -4.64 -5.71
C GLY A 99 -7.17 -5.95 -5.81
N ALA A 100 -8.27 -5.94 -6.55
CA ALA A 100 -8.98 -7.14 -7.01
C ALA A 100 -8.84 -7.31 -8.52
N THR A 101 -8.84 -8.56 -9.00
CA THR A 101 -8.90 -8.85 -10.44
C THR A 101 -10.27 -9.39 -10.83
N VAL A 102 -10.93 -8.78 -11.81
CA VAL A 102 -12.29 -9.13 -12.23
C VAL A 102 -12.28 -9.60 -13.69
N PRO A 103 -12.92 -10.72 -14.05
CA PRO A 103 -12.87 -11.22 -15.42
C PRO A 103 -13.51 -10.26 -16.44
N ALA A 104 -12.96 -10.20 -17.65
CA ALA A 104 -13.56 -9.55 -18.82
C ALA A 104 -13.57 -10.50 -20.03
N ALA A 105 -13.86 -9.99 -21.23
CA ALA A 105 -13.92 -10.81 -22.45
C ALA A 105 -12.55 -11.32 -22.91
N GLY A 106 -12.49 -12.50 -23.54
CA GLY A 106 -11.31 -12.96 -24.28
C GLY A 106 -10.03 -13.15 -23.45
N GLY A 107 -10.14 -13.42 -22.14
CA GLY A 107 -9.00 -13.55 -21.23
C GLY A 107 -8.46 -12.20 -20.71
N GLN A 108 -9.07 -11.09 -21.12
CA GLN A 108 -8.87 -9.79 -20.49
C GLN A 108 -9.45 -9.79 -19.07
N TYR A 109 -9.03 -8.80 -18.29
CA TYR A 109 -9.46 -8.66 -16.91
C TYR A 109 -9.28 -7.23 -16.43
N PHE A 110 -10.16 -6.81 -15.52
CA PHE A 110 -10.00 -5.55 -14.82
C PHE A 110 -9.10 -5.73 -13.60
N THR A 111 -8.36 -4.68 -13.25
CA THR A 111 -7.94 -4.43 -11.88
C THR A 111 -8.81 -3.33 -11.29
N VAL A 112 -9.30 -3.56 -10.07
CA VAL A 112 -10.10 -2.59 -9.31
C VAL A 112 -9.40 -2.38 -7.99
N HIS A 113 -8.94 -1.15 -7.75
CA HIS A 113 -8.22 -0.79 -6.54
C HIS A 113 -9.10 0.00 -5.59
N SER A 114 -9.03 -0.31 -4.29
CA SER A 114 -9.85 0.33 -3.26
C SER A 114 -9.70 1.85 -3.19
N LEU A 115 -8.57 2.40 -3.65
CA LEU A 115 -8.32 3.85 -3.72
C LEU A 115 -8.51 4.44 -5.12
N GLY A 116 -9.43 3.87 -5.92
CA GLY A 116 -10.06 4.57 -7.05
C GLY A 116 -9.49 4.25 -8.44
N ASN A 117 -8.33 3.61 -8.54
CA ASN A 117 -7.76 3.25 -9.83
C ASN A 117 -8.43 1.99 -10.41
N ILE A 118 -8.79 2.06 -11.69
CA ILE A 118 -9.39 0.96 -12.44
C ILE A 118 -8.66 0.81 -13.77
N GLN A 119 -8.26 -0.40 -14.13
CA GLN A 119 -7.59 -0.64 -15.41
C GLN A 119 -8.15 -1.89 -16.08
N LEU A 120 -8.20 -1.90 -17.40
CA LEU A 120 -8.39 -3.13 -18.17
C LEU A 120 -7.04 -3.62 -18.67
N HIS A 121 -6.76 -4.90 -18.46
CA HIS A 121 -5.58 -5.57 -18.95
C HIS A 121 -5.93 -6.58 -20.03
N ARG A 122 -5.05 -6.71 -21.03
CA ARG A 122 -5.07 -7.82 -21.98
C ARG A 122 -4.58 -9.10 -21.30
N ALA A 123 -4.78 -10.23 -21.97
CA ALA A 123 -4.36 -11.54 -21.46
C ALA A 123 -2.83 -11.68 -21.25
N ASP A 124 -2.03 -10.77 -21.82
CA ASP A 124 -0.57 -10.67 -21.66
C ASP A 124 -0.15 -9.65 -20.58
N GLY A 125 -1.10 -9.19 -19.76
CA GLY A 125 -0.86 -8.21 -18.70
C GLY A 125 -0.79 -6.76 -19.16
N SER A 126 -0.68 -6.49 -20.47
CA SER A 126 -0.60 -5.11 -20.96
C SER A 126 -1.89 -4.33 -20.72
N THR A 127 -1.77 -3.10 -20.21
CA THR A 127 -2.91 -2.22 -19.97
C THR A 127 -3.53 -1.80 -21.31
N ALA A 128 -4.84 -2.03 -21.46
CA ALA A 128 -5.64 -1.60 -22.60
C ALA A 128 -6.14 -0.16 -22.42
N TRP A 129 -6.64 0.16 -21.22
CA TRP A 129 -7.00 1.50 -20.79
C TRP A 129 -6.95 1.58 -19.26
N ALA A 130 -6.88 2.80 -18.72
CA ALA A 130 -6.87 3.06 -17.28
C ALA A 130 -7.75 4.27 -16.95
N ARG A 131 -8.38 4.24 -15.77
CA ARG A 131 -9.11 5.32 -15.14
C ARG A 131 -8.47 5.61 -13.78
N THR A 132 -8.21 6.89 -13.55
CA THR A 132 -7.62 7.44 -12.32
C THR A 132 -8.66 8.22 -11.54
N ASN A 133 -8.38 8.54 -10.27
CA ASN A 133 -9.23 9.41 -9.46
C ASN A 133 -9.48 10.73 -10.18
N THR A 134 -8.42 11.35 -10.72
CA THR A 134 -8.54 12.58 -11.51
C THR A 134 -9.56 12.47 -12.64
N SER A 135 -9.52 11.37 -13.41
CA SER A 135 -10.47 11.15 -14.51
C SER A 135 -11.90 10.89 -14.04
N LEU A 136 -12.07 10.22 -12.90
CA LEU A 136 -13.39 9.90 -12.35
C LEU A 136 -14.05 11.14 -11.74
N TYR A 137 -13.29 11.93 -10.98
CA TYR A 137 -13.76 13.20 -10.44
C TYR A 137 -14.15 14.21 -11.52
N ALA A 138 -13.45 14.20 -12.66
CA ALA A 138 -13.82 15.00 -13.83
C ALA A 138 -15.19 14.58 -14.40
N ASP A 139 -15.42 13.27 -14.59
CA ASP A 139 -16.69 12.74 -15.10
C ASP A 139 -17.86 13.05 -14.15
N TRP A 140 -17.63 12.88 -12.84
CA TRP A 140 -18.61 13.18 -11.79
C TRP A 140 -18.78 14.68 -11.51
N GLN A 141 -17.90 15.51 -12.08
CA GLN A 141 -17.87 16.97 -11.91
C GLN A 141 -17.89 17.39 -10.44
N VAL A 142 -17.13 16.68 -9.61
CA VAL A 142 -17.01 16.93 -8.18
C VAL A 142 -16.26 18.22 -7.94
N LYS A 143 -16.86 19.15 -7.18
CA LYS A 143 -16.23 20.40 -6.78
C LYS A 143 -16.23 20.55 -5.26
N PRO A 144 -15.08 20.85 -4.63
CA PRO A 144 -15.04 21.06 -3.18
C PRO A 144 -15.96 22.20 -2.76
N LEU A 145 -16.63 22.04 -1.62
CA LEU A 145 -17.41 23.13 -1.00
C LEU A 145 -16.55 24.03 -0.10
N ARG A 146 -15.38 23.55 0.34
CA ARG A 146 -14.47 24.27 1.24
C ARG A 146 -13.21 24.72 0.51
N PRO A 147 -12.92 26.03 0.41
CA PRO A 147 -11.77 26.53 -0.34
C PRO A 147 -10.41 26.22 0.31
N TRP A 148 -10.36 25.90 1.61
CA TRP A 148 -9.14 25.49 2.30
C TRP A 148 -8.90 23.97 2.29
N GLN A 149 -9.82 23.18 1.71
CA GLN A 149 -9.75 21.71 1.65
C GLN A 149 -9.84 21.24 0.19
N GLN A 150 -8.78 21.53 -0.57
CA GLN A 150 -8.75 21.34 -2.02
C GLN A 150 -8.52 19.87 -2.42
N GLU A 151 -7.64 19.16 -1.69
CA GLU A 151 -7.35 17.74 -1.92
C GLU A 151 -8.67 16.95 -1.95
N PRO A 152 -8.99 16.27 -3.07
CA PRO A 152 -10.21 15.50 -3.17
C PRO A 152 -10.17 14.19 -2.37
N TYR A 153 -8.97 13.71 -2.03
CA TYR A 153 -8.69 12.38 -1.53
C TYR A 153 -9.12 11.29 -2.54
N PRO A 154 -8.53 10.08 -2.49
CA PRO A 154 -8.95 8.99 -3.35
C PRO A 154 -10.42 8.62 -3.13
N ALA A 155 -11.13 8.37 -4.22
CA ALA A 155 -12.45 7.79 -4.17
C ALA A 155 -12.35 6.34 -3.66
N ARG A 156 -13.06 6.02 -2.58
CA ARG A 156 -12.98 4.72 -1.92
C ARG A 156 -13.92 3.73 -2.60
N ILE A 157 -13.38 2.89 -3.48
CA ILE A 157 -14.16 1.80 -4.09
C ILE A 157 -14.49 0.80 -2.98
N LEU A 158 -15.80 0.57 -2.78
CA LEU A 158 -16.29 -0.20 -1.66
C LEU A 158 -15.94 -1.69 -1.84
N MET A 159 -15.17 -2.24 -0.92
CA MET A 159 -14.78 -3.64 -0.89
C MET A 159 -14.33 -4.05 0.51
N GLY A 160 -14.24 -5.37 0.74
CA GLY A 160 -13.79 -5.95 1.99
C GLY A 160 -14.86 -6.81 2.65
N TYR A 161 -14.50 -7.35 3.82
CA TYR A 161 -15.45 -8.03 4.69
C TYR A 161 -15.01 -7.88 6.15
N ASN A 162 -15.88 -7.35 7.01
CA ASN A 162 -15.61 -7.25 8.45
C ASN A 162 -16.39 -8.33 9.22
N ALA A 163 -15.69 -9.33 9.76
CA ALA A 163 -16.34 -10.46 10.43
C ALA A 163 -16.98 -10.12 11.79
N VAL A 164 -16.77 -8.91 12.31
CA VAL A 164 -17.31 -8.48 13.62
C VAL A 164 -18.55 -7.61 13.43
N SER A 165 -18.46 -6.61 12.56
CA SER A 165 -19.52 -5.63 12.33
C SER A 165 -19.92 -5.58 10.86
N PRO A 166 -21.17 -5.97 10.50
CA PRO A 166 -21.69 -5.78 9.14
C PRO A 166 -21.88 -4.30 8.77
N PHE A 167 -21.76 -3.38 9.73
CA PHE A 167 -21.98 -1.95 9.55
C PHE A 167 -20.66 -1.16 9.39
N ALA A 168 -19.52 -1.85 9.33
CA ALA A 168 -18.24 -1.21 9.05
C ALA A 168 -18.12 -0.89 7.54
N PRO A 169 -17.52 0.24 7.15
CA PRO A 169 -17.28 0.59 5.73
C PRO A 169 -16.44 -0.43 4.95
N SER A 170 -15.71 -1.30 5.64
CA SER A 170 -14.93 -2.40 5.07
C SER A 170 -15.73 -3.71 4.96
N SER A 171 -17.07 -3.65 5.00
CA SER A 171 -17.95 -4.83 4.88
C SER A 171 -18.79 -4.84 3.59
N ASP A 172 -18.39 -4.06 2.60
CA ASP A 172 -19.17 -3.77 1.39
C ASP A 172 -18.68 -4.53 0.15
N GLN A 173 -19.53 -4.61 -0.89
CA GLN A 173 -19.24 -5.30 -2.17
C GLN A 173 -19.61 -4.40 -3.36
N GLY A 174 -18.71 -3.49 -3.68
CA GLY A 174 -18.97 -2.36 -4.56
C GLY A 174 -18.55 -2.54 -6.01
N TYR A 175 -18.39 -3.75 -6.56
CA TYR A 175 -18.13 -3.90 -7.99
C TYR A 175 -18.67 -5.21 -8.57
N ASP A 176 -19.00 -5.20 -9.86
CA ASP A 176 -19.40 -6.38 -10.63
C ASP A 176 -19.17 -6.14 -12.14
N THR A 177 -19.32 -7.18 -12.95
CA THR A 177 -19.22 -7.07 -14.42
C THR A 177 -20.41 -7.69 -15.14
N GLY A 178 -20.76 -7.14 -16.29
CA GLY A 178 -21.83 -7.65 -17.14
C GLY A 178 -22.00 -6.82 -18.40
N ASP A 179 -22.51 -7.42 -19.48
CA ASP A 179 -22.73 -6.73 -20.75
C ASP A 179 -24.01 -5.88 -20.67
N LEU A 180 -23.85 -4.60 -20.29
CA LEU A 180 -24.94 -3.64 -20.16
C LEU A 180 -25.18 -2.85 -21.46
N THR A 181 -24.18 -2.79 -22.34
CA THR A 181 -24.30 -2.20 -23.69
C THR A 181 -24.94 -3.14 -24.71
N GLY A 182 -24.91 -4.45 -24.48
CA GLY A 182 -25.40 -5.49 -25.39
C GLY A 182 -24.45 -5.78 -26.56
N ASP A 183 -23.17 -5.41 -26.42
CA ASP A 183 -22.18 -5.52 -27.49
C ASP A 183 -21.31 -6.79 -27.40
N GLY A 184 -21.57 -7.64 -26.40
CA GLY A 184 -20.88 -8.89 -26.15
C GLY A 184 -19.61 -8.75 -25.29
N ILE A 185 -19.24 -7.54 -24.86
CA ILE A 185 -18.11 -7.29 -23.96
C ILE A 185 -18.66 -6.90 -22.57
N PRO A 186 -18.24 -7.59 -21.49
CA PRO A 186 -18.65 -7.19 -20.15
C PRO A 186 -18.16 -5.77 -19.80
N ASP A 187 -19.09 -4.93 -19.37
CA ASP A 187 -18.84 -3.64 -18.75
C ASP A 187 -18.52 -3.81 -17.26
N LEU A 188 -17.82 -2.85 -16.67
CA LEU A 188 -17.54 -2.83 -15.24
C LEU A 188 -18.48 -1.84 -14.54
N VAL A 189 -19.20 -2.30 -13.53
CA VAL A 189 -19.87 -1.41 -12.57
C VAL A 189 -19.08 -1.35 -11.28
N PHE A 190 -18.96 -0.17 -10.70
CA PHE A 190 -18.39 0.00 -9.36
C PHE A 190 -19.09 1.11 -8.56
N ALA A 191 -18.96 1.04 -7.24
CA ALA A 191 -19.47 1.96 -6.25
C ALA A 191 -18.29 2.55 -5.46
N ALA A 192 -18.15 3.88 -5.47
CA ALA A 192 -17.06 4.58 -4.81
C ALA A 192 -17.57 5.66 -3.85
N SER A 193 -17.21 5.56 -2.56
CA SER A 193 -17.52 6.58 -1.55
C SER A 193 -16.59 7.78 -1.73
N VAL A 194 -17.19 8.96 -1.70
CA VAL A 194 -16.52 10.25 -1.89
C VAL A 194 -16.94 11.20 -0.76
N GLY A 195 -15.96 11.89 -0.19
CA GLY A 195 -16.14 12.96 0.78
C GLY A 195 -16.58 12.53 2.18
N ASP A 196 -16.80 11.24 2.42
CA ASP A 196 -17.21 10.70 3.73
C ASP A 196 -16.01 10.42 4.64
N SER A 197 -14.95 9.79 4.10
CA SER A 197 -13.71 9.49 4.82
C SER A 197 -12.49 9.58 3.88
N PRO A 198 -11.55 10.53 4.08
CA PRO A 198 -11.67 11.66 4.99
C PRO A 198 -12.86 12.56 4.66
N TYR A 199 -13.44 13.22 5.68
CA TYR A 199 -14.59 14.09 5.46
C TYR A 199 -14.21 15.30 4.59
N ARG A 200 -14.76 15.39 3.38
CA ARG A 200 -14.49 16.46 2.39
C ARG A 200 -15.76 16.74 1.59
N PRO A 201 -16.58 17.72 2.01
CA PRO A 201 -17.88 17.94 1.40
C PRO A 201 -17.73 18.56 -0.01
N PHE A 202 -18.58 18.13 -0.94
CA PHE A 202 -18.52 18.54 -2.34
C PHE A 202 -19.89 18.88 -2.93
N SER A 203 -19.88 19.40 -4.16
CA SER A 203 -21.05 19.50 -5.02
C SER A 203 -20.85 18.69 -6.30
N SER A 204 -21.93 18.12 -6.83
CA SER A 204 -21.97 17.41 -8.11
C SER A 204 -23.32 17.67 -8.79
N PRO A 205 -23.39 17.75 -10.14
CA PRO A 205 -24.62 18.07 -10.85
C PRO A 205 -25.77 17.10 -10.53
N GLY A 206 -26.98 17.64 -10.34
CA GLY A 206 -28.19 16.85 -10.17
C GLY A 206 -28.34 16.17 -8.80
N SER A 207 -27.49 16.50 -7.82
CA SER A 207 -27.59 15.98 -6.45
C SER A 207 -27.53 17.09 -5.40
N SER A 208 -28.25 16.90 -4.30
CA SER A 208 -28.13 17.73 -3.08
C SER A 208 -27.20 17.12 -2.04
N LEU A 209 -26.65 15.92 -2.30
CA LEU A 209 -25.70 15.27 -1.41
C LEU A 209 -24.35 15.99 -1.46
N TYR A 210 -23.74 16.13 -0.29
CA TYR A 210 -22.40 16.71 -0.14
C TYR A 210 -21.34 15.68 0.22
N THR A 211 -21.75 14.44 0.50
CA THR A 211 -20.97 13.21 0.63
C THR A 211 -21.84 12.07 0.09
N GLY A 212 -21.24 10.99 -0.42
CA GLY A 212 -22.02 9.83 -0.85
C GLY A 212 -21.24 8.89 -1.74
N THR A 213 -21.95 7.92 -2.33
CA THR A 213 -21.34 6.88 -3.17
C THR A 213 -21.75 7.06 -4.62
N PHE A 214 -20.79 7.23 -5.51
CA PHE A 214 -21.02 7.19 -6.95
C PHE A 214 -21.09 5.74 -7.41
N VAL A 215 -22.19 5.34 -8.03
CA VAL A 215 -22.27 4.11 -8.82
C VAL A 215 -22.01 4.47 -10.27
N THR A 216 -20.99 3.87 -10.87
CA THR A 216 -20.51 4.20 -12.22
C THR A 216 -20.36 2.94 -13.05
N VAL A 217 -20.83 3.01 -14.29
CA VAL A 217 -20.64 1.96 -15.31
C VAL A 217 -19.59 2.45 -16.32
N LEU A 218 -18.52 1.69 -16.47
CA LEU A 218 -17.47 1.91 -17.46
C LEU A 218 -17.62 0.91 -18.59
N ASP A 219 -17.50 1.41 -19.82
CA ASP A 219 -17.46 0.59 -21.03
C ASP A 219 -16.28 -0.38 -20.96
N GLY A 220 -16.55 -1.68 -21.04
CA GLY A 220 -15.52 -2.72 -21.03
C GLY A 220 -14.51 -2.58 -22.18
N ARG A 221 -14.89 -1.99 -23.31
CA ARG A 221 -14.00 -1.79 -24.46
C ARG A 221 -13.12 -0.55 -24.34
N THR A 222 -13.69 0.57 -23.90
CA THR A 222 -13.04 1.90 -24.01
C THR A 222 -12.67 2.54 -22.68
N GLY A 223 -13.25 2.08 -21.57
CA GLY A 223 -13.13 2.72 -20.26
C GLY A 223 -13.93 4.00 -20.13
N ASN A 224 -14.72 4.38 -21.14
CA ASN A 224 -15.58 5.55 -21.06
C ASN A 224 -16.68 5.37 -20.01
N THR A 225 -17.00 6.44 -19.29
CA THR A 225 -18.16 6.42 -18.39
C THR A 225 -19.44 6.43 -19.19
N LEU A 226 -20.17 5.32 -19.12
CA LEU A 226 -21.44 5.13 -19.82
C LEU A 226 -22.62 5.71 -19.04
N TRP A 227 -22.55 5.63 -17.71
CA TRP A 227 -23.55 6.13 -16.78
C TRP A 227 -22.95 6.29 -15.39
N SER A 228 -23.40 7.31 -14.65
CA SER A 228 -23.06 7.46 -13.23
C SER A 228 -24.19 8.14 -12.48
N LYS A 229 -24.36 7.76 -11.21
CA LYS A 229 -25.30 8.39 -10.29
C LYS A 229 -24.76 8.30 -8.86
N ILE A 230 -24.94 9.38 -8.10
CA ILE A 230 -24.66 9.39 -6.66
C ILE A 230 -25.87 8.92 -5.85
N TYR A 231 -25.57 8.10 -4.83
CA TYR A 231 -26.50 7.59 -3.82
C TYR A 231 -26.02 8.02 -2.44
N SER A 232 -26.91 7.95 -1.45
CA SER A 232 -26.55 8.24 -0.06
C SER A 232 -25.42 7.33 0.39
N TYR A 233 -25.57 6.00 0.24
CA TYR A 233 -24.47 5.05 0.44
C TYR A 233 -24.75 3.73 -0.29
N ALA A 234 -24.28 3.58 -1.53
CA ALA A 234 -24.47 2.36 -2.32
C ALA A 234 -23.50 1.25 -1.89
N SER A 235 -23.75 0.63 -0.73
CA SER A 235 -22.93 -0.42 -0.10
C SER A 235 -22.66 -1.65 -0.98
N MET A 236 -23.58 -2.00 -1.89
CA MET A 236 -23.39 -3.16 -2.77
C MET A 236 -23.94 -2.91 -4.17
N VAL A 237 -23.29 -3.50 -5.18
CA VAL A 237 -23.79 -3.55 -6.55
C VAL A 237 -23.70 -4.97 -7.10
N LYS A 238 -24.64 -5.34 -7.98
CA LYS A 238 -24.61 -6.64 -8.68
C LYS A 238 -25.33 -6.56 -10.02
N ILE A 239 -24.84 -7.26 -11.03
CA ILE A 239 -25.54 -7.43 -12.31
C ILE A 239 -26.15 -8.83 -12.37
N VAL A 240 -27.46 -8.91 -12.60
CA VAL A 240 -28.20 -10.17 -12.72
C VAL A 240 -29.16 -10.08 -13.90
N ASP A 241 -28.95 -10.92 -14.92
CA ASP A 241 -29.76 -10.96 -16.15
C ASP A 241 -29.94 -9.56 -16.80
N GLY A 242 -28.83 -8.84 -16.96
CA GLY A 242 -28.78 -7.50 -17.54
C GLY A 242 -29.42 -6.39 -16.68
N THR A 243 -29.87 -6.69 -15.47
CA THR A 243 -30.34 -5.70 -14.50
C THR A 243 -29.22 -5.37 -13.53
N LEU A 244 -28.84 -4.10 -13.44
CA LEU A 244 -28.00 -3.57 -12.36
C LEU A 244 -28.82 -3.41 -11.09
N LEU A 245 -28.40 -4.07 -10.02
CA LEU A 245 -28.89 -3.91 -8.66
C LEU A 245 -27.96 -2.96 -7.89
N VAL A 246 -28.53 -1.95 -7.25
CA VAL A 246 -27.81 -1.00 -6.38
C VAL A 246 -28.45 -1.02 -5.00
N ALA A 247 -27.70 -1.45 -3.99
CA ALA A 247 -28.16 -1.59 -2.63
C ALA A 247 -27.69 -0.40 -1.77
N ASP A 248 -28.61 0.53 -1.53
CA ASP A 248 -28.40 1.79 -0.82
C ASP A 248 -28.69 1.61 0.68
N ALA A 249 -27.75 2.07 1.52
CA ALA A 249 -27.77 1.99 2.98
C ALA A 249 -27.55 3.39 3.59
N PRO A 250 -28.52 4.31 3.49
CA PRO A 250 -28.30 5.75 3.69
C PRO A 250 -27.67 6.15 5.04
N ARG A 251 -27.87 5.34 6.09
CA ARG A 251 -27.35 5.60 7.45
C ARG A 251 -25.89 5.24 7.66
N LEU A 252 -25.22 4.67 6.66
CA LEU A 252 -23.76 4.49 6.66
C LEU A 252 -23.02 5.71 6.12
N ASN A 253 -23.70 6.63 5.45
CA ASN A 253 -23.14 7.94 5.11
C ASN A 253 -23.21 8.85 6.34
N ASN A 254 -22.06 9.36 6.81
CA ASN A 254 -21.86 10.03 8.09
C ASN A 254 -22.52 11.43 8.15
N GLY A 255 -23.85 11.47 8.09
CA GLY A 255 -24.68 12.68 8.11
C GLY A 255 -25.09 13.22 6.74
N GLY A 256 -24.58 12.66 5.64
CA GLY A 256 -24.90 13.12 4.27
C GLY A 256 -26.33 12.83 3.81
N ALA A 257 -26.98 11.82 4.38
CA ALA A 257 -28.30 11.36 3.96
C ALA A 257 -29.48 12.01 4.73
N PRO A 258 -30.60 12.37 4.07
CA PRO A 258 -31.81 12.87 4.73
C PRO A 258 -32.31 11.92 5.84
N ALA A 259 -32.72 12.45 7.00
CA ALA A 259 -33.09 11.67 8.19
C ALA A 259 -34.26 10.68 8.01
N THR A 260 -35.10 10.87 6.99
CA THR A 260 -36.26 10.00 6.69
C THR A 260 -35.99 9.00 5.58
N GLU A 261 -34.80 9.02 4.97
CA GLU A 261 -34.44 8.08 3.92
C GLU A 261 -34.27 6.66 4.50
N THR A 262 -34.78 5.66 3.75
CA THR A 262 -34.78 4.25 4.12
C THR A 262 -33.81 3.44 3.25
N ALA A 263 -33.31 2.32 3.78
CA ALA A 263 -32.46 1.40 3.02
C ALA A 263 -33.26 0.71 1.88
N LYS A 264 -32.68 0.69 0.67
CA LYS A 264 -33.36 0.28 -0.58
C LYS A 264 -32.45 -0.52 -1.50
N VAL A 265 -33.05 -1.36 -2.33
CA VAL A 265 -32.41 -1.84 -3.56
C VAL A 265 -33.11 -1.25 -4.76
N HIS A 266 -32.33 -0.70 -5.69
CA HIS A 266 -32.80 -0.23 -6.97
C HIS A 266 -32.39 -1.22 -8.06
N GLY A 267 -33.34 -1.65 -8.89
CA GLY A 267 -33.04 -2.40 -10.11
C GLY A 267 -33.13 -1.49 -11.32
N ILE A 268 -32.14 -1.55 -12.20
CA ILE A 268 -32.01 -0.70 -13.39
C ILE A 268 -31.66 -1.57 -14.59
N ARG A 269 -32.53 -1.56 -15.60
CA ARG A 269 -32.17 -1.98 -16.96
C ARG A 269 -31.91 -0.73 -17.80
N PHE A 270 -30.94 -0.84 -18.70
CA PHE A 270 -30.52 0.26 -19.56
C PHE A 270 -30.96 0.03 -21.00
N GLY A 271 -31.16 1.13 -21.73
CA GLY A 271 -30.96 1.17 -23.17
C GLY A 271 -29.61 1.79 -23.46
N TYR A 272 -28.94 1.30 -24.51
CA TYR A 272 -27.66 1.84 -24.98
C TYR A 272 -27.84 2.56 -26.31
N GLY A 273 -27.34 3.80 -26.38
CA GLY A 273 -27.40 4.65 -27.57
C GLY A 273 -26.54 5.88 -27.40
N ASP A 274 -25.99 6.41 -28.50
CA ASP A 274 -25.12 7.59 -28.50
C ASP A 274 -23.93 7.50 -27.51
N GLY A 275 -23.40 6.29 -27.31
CA GLY A 275 -22.28 6.03 -26.40
C GLY A 275 -22.63 6.13 -24.91
N LYS A 276 -23.91 6.15 -24.53
CA LYS A 276 -24.37 6.28 -23.14
C LYS A 276 -25.41 5.24 -22.78
N LEU A 277 -25.45 4.88 -21.49
CA LEU A 277 -26.53 4.09 -20.92
C LEU A 277 -27.60 5.01 -20.33
N THR A 278 -28.85 4.79 -20.73
CA THR A 278 -30.01 5.50 -20.18
C THR A 278 -30.94 4.49 -19.51
N PRO A 279 -31.34 4.70 -18.24
CA PRO A 279 -32.32 3.83 -17.59
C PRO A 279 -33.59 3.67 -18.44
N SER A 280 -33.90 2.45 -18.87
CA SER A 280 -35.07 2.12 -19.69
C SER A 280 -36.19 1.51 -18.85
N LYS A 281 -35.84 0.77 -17.79
CA LYS A 281 -36.77 0.25 -16.78
C LYS A 281 -36.13 0.30 -15.40
N THR A 282 -36.85 0.82 -14.42
CA THR A 282 -36.40 0.88 -13.03
C THR A 282 -37.46 0.37 -12.07
N TRP A 283 -37.03 -0.29 -10.99
CA TRP A 283 -37.88 -0.65 -9.87
C TRP A 283 -37.14 -0.45 -8.55
N THR A 284 -37.85 -0.48 -7.42
CA THR A 284 -37.23 -0.34 -6.10
C THR A 284 -37.90 -1.27 -5.10
N TYR A 285 -37.09 -1.98 -4.32
CA TYR A 285 -37.50 -2.66 -3.10
C TYR A 285 -37.08 -1.79 -1.91
N ASP A 286 -38.05 -1.45 -1.06
CA ASP A 286 -37.85 -0.61 0.12
C ASP A 286 -38.03 -1.46 1.38
N THR A 287 -37.01 -1.46 2.25
CA THR A 287 -37.06 -2.16 3.54
C THR A 287 -38.00 -1.49 4.54
N GLY A 288 -38.31 -0.20 4.33
CA GLY A 288 -39.02 0.65 5.29
C GLY A 288 -38.17 1.11 6.47
N GLU A 289 -36.87 0.79 6.48
CA GLU A 289 -36.00 1.03 7.64
C GLU A 289 -35.18 2.31 7.49
N ALA A 290 -35.47 3.31 8.32
CA ALA A 290 -34.76 4.58 8.37
C ALA A 290 -33.68 4.64 9.45
N ARG A 291 -33.60 3.63 10.34
CA ARG A 291 -32.51 3.45 11.31
C ARG A 291 -31.27 2.86 10.60
N ILE A 292 -30.23 2.57 11.37
CA ILE A 292 -28.97 2.01 10.84
C ILE A 292 -29.23 0.60 10.32
N ALA A 293 -29.52 0.49 9.04
CA ALA A 293 -29.64 -0.75 8.31
C ALA A 293 -28.62 -0.78 7.15
N THR A 294 -28.13 -1.98 6.84
CA THR A 294 -27.16 -2.22 5.77
C THR A 294 -27.50 -3.51 5.02
N TRP A 295 -26.87 -3.70 3.87
CA TRP A 295 -26.99 -4.91 3.06
C TRP A 295 -25.90 -5.91 3.44
N GLY A 296 -26.30 -7.18 3.53
CA GLY A 296 -25.42 -8.28 3.92
C GLY A 296 -24.78 -8.99 2.74
N ALA A 297 -25.55 -9.21 1.67
CA ALA A 297 -25.08 -9.86 0.45
C ALA A 297 -26.09 -9.72 -0.69
N LEU A 298 -25.59 -9.78 -1.93
CA LEU A 298 -26.36 -9.94 -3.16
C LEU A 298 -25.82 -11.17 -3.92
N ALA A 299 -26.70 -12.11 -4.28
CA ALA A 299 -26.32 -13.33 -5.02
C ALA A 299 -27.23 -13.56 -6.22
N ASP A 300 -26.65 -13.95 -7.35
CA ASP A 300 -27.41 -14.46 -8.49
C ASP A 300 -27.85 -15.89 -8.17
N VAL A 301 -29.14 -16.17 -8.27
CA VAL A 301 -29.73 -17.49 -8.00
C VAL A 301 -30.34 -18.13 -9.25
N GLY A 302 -30.07 -17.56 -10.42
CA GLY A 302 -30.48 -18.06 -11.72
C GLY A 302 -31.91 -17.70 -12.13
N GLY A 303 -32.16 -17.75 -13.44
CA GLY A 303 -33.48 -17.50 -14.03
C GLY A 303 -34.02 -16.11 -13.73
N GLY A 304 -33.16 -15.08 -13.84
CA GLY A 304 -33.51 -13.67 -13.63
C GLY A 304 -33.88 -13.32 -12.18
N LYS A 305 -33.36 -14.06 -11.20
CA LYS A 305 -33.66 -13.83 -9.78
C LYS A 305 -32.39 -13.58 -9.00
N ALA A 306 -32.51 -12.75 -7.97
CA ALA A 306 -31.44 -12.49 -7.02
C ALA A 306 -31.89 -12.83 -5.61
N ALA A 307 -30.99 -13.40 -4.81
CA ALA A 307 -31.12 -13.47 -3.36
C ALA A 307 -30.40 -12.28 -2.72
N LEU A 308 -31.03 -11.70 -1.69
CA LEU A 308 -30.53 -10.53 -0.99
C LEU A 308 -30.68 -10.76 0.51
N SER A 309 -29.74 -10.23 1.30
CA SER A 309 -29.91 -10.09 2.74
C SER A 309 -29.70 -8.66 3.20
N TRP A 310 -30.45 -8.21 4.20
CA TRP A 310 -30.24 -6.92 4.85
C TRP A 310 -30.38 -7.04 6.37
N ASN A 311 -29.72 -6.14 7.09
CA ASN A 311 -29.49 -6.20 8.53
C ASN A 311 -29.88 -4.88 9.20
N LEU A 312 -30.57 -4.95 10.33
CA LEU A 312 -30.88 -3.81 11.20
C LEU A 312 -29.98 -3.84 12.45
N ARG A 313 -29.21 -2.77 12.65
CA ARG A 313 -28.25 -2.67 13.75
C ARG A 313 -28.94 -2.69 15.11
N LYS A 314 -28.34 -3.45 16.03
CA LYS A 314 -28.68 -3.40 17.44
C LYS A 314 -28.18 -2.10 18.04
N PHE A 315 -29.10 -1.26 18.51
CA PHE A 315 -28.77 -0.02 19.20
C PHE A 315 -29.98 0.52 19.97
N GLY A 316 -29.78 1.09 21.16
CA GLY A 316 -30.81 1.88 21.85
C GLY A 316 -32.17 1.18 22.02
N GLY A 317 -32.19 -0.09 22.46
CA GLY A 317 -33.41 -0.88 22.63
C GLY A 317 -33.94 -1.57 21.36
N VAL A 318 -33.30 -1.36 20.21
CA VAL A 318 -33.53 -2.13 18.98
C VAL A 318 -32.76 -3.45 19.06
N THR A 319 -33.44 -4.57 18.81
CA THR A 319 -32.81 -5.89 18.71
C THR A 319 -32.13 -6.07 17.36
N ALA A 320 -31.04 -6.84 17.34
CA ALA A 320 -30.46 -7.30 16.08
C ALA A 320 -31.50 -8.05 15.24
N HIS A 321 -31.51 -7.80 13.94
CA HIS A 321 -32.41 -8.46 13.01
C HIS A 321 -31.78 -8.54 11.62
N GLY A 322 -32.00 -9.65 10.93
CA GLY A 322 -31.68 -9.83 9.51
C GLY A 322 -32.89 -10.33 8.73
N THR A 323 -32.93 -10.05 7.44
CA THR A 323 -33.93 -10.59 6.51
C THR A 323 -33.24 -11.06 5.25
N THR A 324 -33.53 -12.29 4.85
CA THR A 324 -33.10 -12.87 3.57
C THR A 324 -34.32 -13.00 2.66
N LEU A 325 -34.20 -12.59 1.40
CA LEU A 325 -35.28 -12.64 0.42
C LEU A 325 -34.79 -13.04 -0.96
N VAL A 326 -35.71 -13.50 -1.81
CA VAL A 326 -35.48 -13.65 -3.26
C VAL A 326 -36.47 -12.78 -4.02
N LEU A 327 -35.98 -12.05 -5.01
CA LEU A 327 -36.80 -11.23 -5.91
C LEU A 327 -36.54 -11.55 -7.38
N ASP A 328 -37.49 -11.15 -8.22
CA ASP A 328 -37.37 -11.12 -9.67
C ASP A 328 -36.67 -9.85 -10.13
N THR A 329 -35.55 -9.95 -10.85
CA THR A 329 -34.79 -8.76 -11.24
C THR A 329 -35.43 -8.02 -12.41
N ALA A 330 -36.43 -8.60 -13.09
CA ALA A 330 -37.13 -7.93 -14.16
C ALA A 330 -38.06 -6.83 -13.65
N ASP A 331 -38.65 -6.97 -12.45
CA ASP A 331 -39.65 -6.03 -11.91
C ASP A 331 -39.57 -5.76 -10.41
N GLY A 332 -38.66 -6.41 -9.68
CA GLY A 332 -38.49 -6.24 -8.24
C GLY A 332 -39.48 -7.03 -7.39
N SER A 333 -40.31 -7.90 -7.99
CA SER A 333 -41.29 -8.69 -7.25
C SER A 333 -40.63 -9.68 -6.30
N VAL A 334 -40.87 -9.52 -5.00
CA VAL A 334 -40.39 -10.43 -3.97
C VAL A 334 -41.15 -11.76 -4.08
N LYS A 335 -40.40 -12.87 -4.23
CA LYS A 335 -40.97 -14.22 -4.28
C LYS A 335 -41.20 -14.78 -2.87
N TRP A 336 -40.24 -14.55 -1.98
CA TRP A 336 -40.35 -14.82 -0.55
C TRP A 336 -39.36 -13.93 0.21
N ALA A 337 -39.66 -13.71 1.49
CA ALA A 337 -38.77 -13.04 2.43
C ALA A 337 -38.91 -13.72 3.80
N THR A 338 -37.77 -13.98 4.45
CA THR A 338 -37.68 -14.72 5.71
C THR A 338 -36.79 -13.96 6.68
N GLY A 339 -37.34 -13.57 7.83
CA GLY A 339 -36.60 -12.91 8.90
C GLY A 339 -35.76 -13.86 9.76
N SER A 340 -34.72 -13.32 10.37
CA SER A 340 -33.79 -13.98 11.29
C SER A 340 -33.43 -13.03 12.44
N ASP A 341 -33.12 -13.58 13.62
CA ASP A 341 -32.53 -12.80 14.73
C ASP A 341 -31.02 -12.58 14.53
N LEU A 342 -30.45 -13.14 13.46
CA LEU A 342 -29.05 -13.04 13.07
C LEU A 342 -28.90 -12.14 11.85
N TYR A 343 -27.73 -11.54 11.70
CA TYR A 343 -27.33 -10.78 10.53
C TYR A 343 -26.95 -11.70 9.37
N GLY A 344 -27.56 -11.53 8.20
CA GLY A 344 -27.11 -12.17 6.96
C GLY A 344 -25.80 -11.56 6.49
N ARG A 345 -24.81 -12.39 6.18
CA ARG A 345 -23.43 -11.94 5.86
C ARG A 345 -22.94 -12.37 4.48
N GLN A 346 -23.28 -13.58 4.04
CA GLN A 346 -22.90 -14.09 2.71
C GLN A 346 -24.03 -14.99 2.20
N LEU A 347 -24.23 -15.00 0.88
CA LEU A 347 -25.25 -15.81 0.20
C LEU A 347 -24.62 -16.51 -1.00
N HIS A 348 -24.88 -17.81 -1.12
CA HIS A 348 -24.36 -18.67 -2.17
C HIS A 348 -25.45 -19.60 -2.71
N LEU A 349 -25.44 -19.89 -4.01
CA LEU A 349 -26.39 -20.82 -4.62
C LEU A 349 -25.86 -22.26 -4.51
N ASP A 350 -26.59 -23.15 -3.85
CA ASP A 350 -26.47 -24.60 -4.02
C ASP A 350 -27.53 -25.05 -5.02
N ALA A 351 -27.18 -24.95 -6.31
CA ALA A 351 -28.07 -25.30 -7.41
C ALA A 351 -28.42 -26.79 -7.41
N ALA A 352 -27.49 -27.65 -6.97
CA ALA A 352 -27.66 -29.10 -6.94
C ALA A 352 -28.80 -29.52 -6.00
N ARG A 353 -29.03 -28.74 -4.93
CA ARG A 353 -30.09 -29.02 -3.94
C ARG A 353 -31.21 -27.99 -3.95
N GLY A 354 -31.20 -27.05 -4.90
CA GLY A 354 -32.26 -26.05 -5.06
C GLY A 354 -32.41 -25.14 -3.84
N ARG A 355 -31.29 -24.65 -3.29
CA ARG A 355 -31.30 -23.81 -2.08
C ARG A 355 -30.29 -22.69 -2.13
N VAL A 356 -30.57 -21.61 -1.40
CA VAL A 356 -29.60 -20.57 -1.08
C VAL A 356 -28.97 -20.91 0.26
N VAL A 357 -27.66 -20.98 0.31
CA VAL A 357 -26.91 -21.21 1.55
C VAL A 357 -26.40 -19.87 2.03
N ALA A 358 -26.64 -19.56 3.30
CA ALA A 358 -26.26 -18.29 3.89
C ALA A 358 -25.35 -18.49 5.10
N LEU A 359 -24.45 -17.54 5.26
CA LEU A 359 -23.75 -17.32 6.51
C LEU A 359 -24.52 -16.26 7.31
N GLU A 360 -24.99 -16.63 8.49
CA GLU A 360 -25.67 -15.71 9.39
C GLU A 360 -24.91 -15.57 10.71
N GLN A 361 -24.85 -14.36 11.26
CA GLN A 361 -24.02 -14.05 12.43
C GLN A 361 -24.84 -13.36 13.51
N ALA A 362 -24.65 -13.73 14.77
CA ALA A 362 -25.23 -12.97 15.88
C ALA A 362 -24.53 -11.62 16.03
N ASP A 363 -25.24 -10.62 16.55
CA ASP A 363 -24.56 -9.45 17.09
C ASP A 363 -23.57 -9.89 18.17
N THR A 364 -22.32 -9.41 18.12
CA THR A 364 -21.25 -9.90 18.99
C THR A 364 -21.49 -9.57 20.48
N MET A 365 -22.39 -8.64 20.79
CA MET A 365 -22.83 -8.39 22.16
C MET A 365 -23.84 -9.43 22.66
N ASP A 366 -24.55 -10.12 21.77
CA ASP A 366 -25.41 -11.25 22.11
C ASP A 366 -24.63 -12.57 22.16
N ALA A 367 -23.77 -12.80 21.17
CA ALA A 367 -22.89 -13.94 21.07
C ALA A 367 -21.85 -13.76 19.96
N VAL A 368 -20.59 -14.12 20.21
CA VAL A 368 -19.64 -14.45 19.14
C VAL A 368 -20.08 -15.80 18.57
N LYS A 369 -20.94 -15.77 17.55
CA LYS A 369 -21.60 -16.95 16.98
C LYS A 369 -21.96 -16.70 15.52
N TYR A 370 -21.82 -17.74 14.70
CA TYR A 370 -22.43 -17.81 13.38
C TYR A 370 -23.19 -19.12 13.15
N GLU A 371 -24.10 -19.10 12.19
CA GLU A 371 -24.84 -20.25 11.68
C GLU A 371 -24.62 -20.37 10.18
N LEU A 372 -24.45 -21.61 9.72
CA LEU A 372 -24.62 -21.97 8.31
C LEU A 372 -26.08 -22.36 8.12
N VAL A 373 -26.79 -21.72 7.21
CA VAL A 373 -28.22 -21.92 7.03
C VAL A 373 -28.56 -22.16 5.56
N ALA A 374 -29.61 -22.91 5.30
CA ALA A 374 -30.19 -23.10 3.98
C ALA A 374 -31.59 -22.52 3.91
N TYR A 375 -31.88 -21.84 2.81
CA TYR A 375 -33.21 -21.43 2.39
C TYR A 375 -33.61 -22.25 1.17
N ASP A 376 -34.73 -22.96 1.26
CA ASP A 376 -35.34 -23.56 0.08
C ASP A 376 -35.61 -22.47 -0.98
N LEU A 377 -35.08 -22.64 -2.19
CA LEU A 377 -35.06 -21.57 -3.20
C LEU A 377 -36.47 -21.17 -3.64
N ALA A 378 -37.45 -22.09 -3.56
CA ALA A 378 -38.83 -21.85 -3.99
C ALA A 378 -39.69 -21.21 -2.89
N SER A 379 -39.57 -21.68 -1.64
CA SER A 379 -40.46 -21.32 -0.53
C SER A 379 -39.86 -20.37 0.50
N GLY A 380 -38.53 -20.21 0.53
CA GLY A 380 -37.84 -19.43 1.55
C GLY A 380 -37.79 -20.12 2.92
N ALA A 381 -38.10 -21.42 3.01
CA ALA A 381 -38.04 -22.17 4.25
C ALA A 381 -36.60 -22.25 4.77
N ARG A 382 -36.34 -21.63 5.93
CA ARG A 382 -35.03 -21.56 6.58
C ARG A 382 -34.76 -22.82 7.41
N THR A 383 -33.59 -23.42 7.22
CA THR A 383 -33.07 -24.56 8.00
C THR A 383 -31.66 -24.24 8.46
N THR A 384 -31.39 -24.29 9.77
CA THR A 384 -30.01 -24.22 10.27
C THR A 384 -29.31 -25.54 10.02
N LEU A 385 -28.18 -25.50 9.31
CA LEU A 385 -27.36 -26.66 8.96
C LEU A 385 -26.28 -26.90 10.03
N ASP A 386 -25.52 -25.87 10.38
CA ASP A 386 -24.47 -25.90 11.40
C ASP A 386 -24.49 -24.64 12.27
N THR A 387 -23.95 -24.73 13.49
CA THR A 387 -23.82 -23.61 14.42
C THR A 387 -22.46 -23.61 15.08
N ARG A 388 -21.80 -22.45 15.06
CA ARG A 388 -20.51 -22.24 15.68
C ARG A 388 -20.57 -21.11 16.69
N ILE A 389 -20.03 -21.37 17.87
CA ILE A 389 -19.87 -20.40 18.94
C ILE A 389 -18.37 -20.13 19.16
N ASN A 390 -18.06 -18.94 19.67
CA ASN A 390 -16.69 -18.48 19.95
C ASN A 390 -15.80 -18.46 18.69
N ALA A 391 -16.42 -18.29 17.53
CA ALA A 391 -15.77 -18.17 16.23
C ALA A 391 -16.45 -17.09 15.39
N LEU A 392 -15.65 -16.36 14.61
CA LEU A 392 -16.09 -15.38 13.63
C LEU A 392 -15.89 -15.98 12.24
N ALA A 393 -16.93 -16.08 11.42
CA ALA A 393 -16.74 -16.54 10.06
C ALA A 393 -16.27 -15.41 9.15
N THR A 394 -15.24 -15.69 8.36
CA THR A 394 -14.51 -14.69 7.58
C THR A 394 -14.69 -14.85 6.08
N ALA A 395 -14.92 -16.07 5.59
CA ALA A 395 -15.22 -16.35 4.18
C ALA A 395 -16.01 -17.65 4.03
N MET A 396 -16.75 -17.78 2.92
CA MET A 396 -17.44 -19.00 2.55
C MET A 396 -17.48 -19.15 1.02
N THR A 397 -17.42 -20.40 0.55
CA THR A 397 -17.74 -20.75 -0.84
C THR A 397 -18.51 -22.07 -0.91
N VAL A 398 -19.24 -22.27 -2.01
CA VAL A 398 -19.98 -23.50 -2.32
C VAL A 398 -19.46 -24.05 -3.64
N GLY A 399 -19.00 -25.28 -3.66
CA GLY A 399 -18.51 -25.91 -4.89
C GLY A 399 -17.82 -27.24 -4.62
N ASP A 400 -17.34 -27.87 -5.70
CA ASP A 400 -16.70 -29.20 -5.61
C ASP A 400 -15.25 -29.05 -5.11
N VAL A 401 -15.09 -29.22 -3.80
CA VAL A 401 -13.80 -29.14 -3.09
C VAL A 401 -13.12 -30.50 -3.02
N SER A 402 -13.86 -31.59 -3.18
CA SER A 402 -13.32 -32.96 -3.30
C SER A 402 -13.55 -33.54 -4.70
N ASP A 403 -13.03 -34.75 -4.95
CA ASP A 403 -13.31 -35.50 -6.19
C ASP A 403 -14.76 -36.04 -6.24
N SER A 404 -15.52 -35.90 -5.15
CA SER A 404 -16.90 -36.33 -5.05
C SER A 404 -17.82 -35.21 -5.52
N ALA A 405 -18.55 -35.41 -6.61
CA ALA A 405 -19.50 -34.41 -7.10
C ALA A 405 -20.57 -34.13 -6.03
N GLY A 406 -20.74 -32.86 -5.65
CA GLY A 406 -21.82 -32.51 -4.74
C GLY A 406 -21.64 -31.26 -3.88
N ALA A 407 -21.18 -30.13 -4.42
CA ALA A 407 -21.27 -28.81 -3.78
C ALA A 407 -21.06 -28.86 -2.25
N GLU A 408 -19.82 -29.10 -1.83
CA GLU A 408 -19.42 -28.97 -0.43
C GLU A 408 -19.44 -27.50 0.01
N TYR A 409 -19.46 -27.30 1.33
CA TYR A 409 -19.41 -25.98 1.94
C TYR A 409 -18.07 -25.77 2.61
N ALA A 410 -17.24 -24.89 2.02
CA ALA A 410 -16.02 -24.45 2.66
C ALA A 410 -16.30 -23.15 3.42
N VAL A 411 -16.07 -23.16 4.74
CA VAL A 411 -16.22 -22.00 5.61
C VAL A 411 -14.89 -21.72 6.30
N ALA A 412 -14.38 -20.51 6.16
CA ALA A 412 -13.29 -20.00 6.97
C ALA A 412 -13.82 -19.31 8.23
N GLU A 413 -13.15 -19.57 9.36
CA GLU A 413 -13.45 -18.98 10.65
C GLU A 413 -12.20 -18.64 11.44
N SER A 414 -12.28 -17.58 12.23
CA SER A 414 -11.24 -17.14 13.15
C SER A 414 -11.71 -17.29 14.59
N THR A 415 -10.89 -17.93 15.43
CA THR A 415 -11.12 -18.05 16.87
C THR A 415 -10.30 -17.04 17.64
N LEU A 416 -10.82 -16.60 18.79
CA LEU A 416 -10.24 -15.52 19.58
C LEU A 416 -9.55 -16.04 20.84
N THR A 417 -8.52 -15.34 21.28
CA THR A 417 -7.97 -15.48 22.64
C THR A 417 -8.96 -14.89 23.66
N PRO A 418 -8.80 -15.16 24.97
CA PRO A 418 -9.58 -14.48 26.01
C PRO A 418 -9.49 -12.95 25.99
N TYR A 419 -8.45 -12.39 25.35
CA TYR A 419 -8.23 -10.94 25.19
C TYR A 419 -8.78 -10.40 23.86
N GLY A 420 -9.46 -11.25 23.08
CA GLY A 420 -10.11 -10.90 21.83
C GLY A 420 -9.18 -10.81 20.61
N SER A 421 -7.92 -11.23 20.69
CA SER A 421 -7.04 -11.29 19.50
C SER A 421 -7.30 -12.56 18.70
N VAL A 422 -7.15 -12.54 17.38
CA VAL A 422 -7.23 -13.78 16.60
C VAL A 422 -6.11 -14.72 17.01
N ASN A 423 -6.46 -15.95 17.38
CA ASN A 423 -5.53 -16.99 17.78
C ASN A 423 -5.19 -17.93 16.62
N ALA A 424 -6.23 -18.35 15.90
CA ALA A 424 -6.11 -19.25 14.77
C ALA A 424 -7.24 -19.02 13.76
N ALA A 425 -6.93 -19.22 12.49
CA ALA A 425 -7.91 -19.30 11.42
C ALA A 425 -8.02 -20.73 10.92
N THR A 426 -9.26 -21.20 10.74
CA THR A 426 -9.58 -22.56 10.34
C THR A 426 -10.51 -22.55 9.15
N ILE A 427 -10.16 -23.27 8.09
CA ILE A 427 -11.08 -23.67 7.03
C ILE A 427 -11.71 -24.99 7.44
N ARG A 428 -13.04 -25.08 7.34
CA ARG A 428 -13.82 -26.30 7.51
C ARG A 428 -14.53 -26.61 6.20
N VAL A 429 -14.36 -27.80 5.68
CA VAL A 429 -15.14 -28.29 4.54
C VAL A 429 -16.19 -29.25 5.05
N LEU A 430 -17.45 -28.95 4.74
CA LEU A 430 -18.62 -29.66 5.22
C LEU A 430 -19.31 -30.36 4.05
N GLU A 431 -19.81 -31.56 4.29
CA GLU A 431 -20.58 -32.30 3.32
C GLU A 431 -21.81 -31.51 2.89
N GLY A 432 -21.98 -31.31 1.59
CA GLY A 432 -23.15 -30.59 1.08
C GLY A 432 -24.48 -31.27 1.43
N LYS A 433 -24.55 -32.58 1.69
CA LYS A 433 -25.83 -33.27 1.95
C LYS A 433 -26.56 -32.75 3.19
N ASP A 434 -25.83 -32.48 4.26
CA ASP A 434 -26.37 -32.04 5.56
C ASP A 434 -25.82 -30.67 5.99
N GLY A 435 -24.71 -30.23 5.40
CA GLY A 435 -24.02 -28.99 5.73
C GLY A 435 -23.49 -28.95 7.16
N ALA A 436 -23.26 -30.11 7.78
CA ALA A 436 -22.87 -30.25 9.18
C ALA A 436 -21.75 -31.26 9.39
N THR A 437 -21.69 -32.32 8.58
CA THR A 437 -20.62 -33.32 8.64
C THR A 437 -19.33 -32.71 8.12
N VAL A 438 -18.30 -32.64 8.96
CA VAL A 438 -16.98 -32.12 8.58
C VAL A 438 -16.21 -33.19 7.83
N ASP A 439 -15.85 -32.92 6.57
CA ASP A 439 -14.97 -33.78 5.77
C ASP A 439 -13.52 -33.62 6.19
N TRP A 440 -13.05 -32.37 6.24
CA TRP A 440 -11.71 -32.02 6.70
C TRP A 440 -11.62 -30.58 7.19
N THR A 441 -10.54 -30.28 7.92
CA THR A 441 -10.20 -28.93 8.34
C THR A 441 -8.75 -28.59 8.02
N HIS A 442 -8.47 -27.30 7.87
CA HIS A 442 -7.11 -26.76 7.74
C HIS A 442 -6.97 -25.54 8.65
N THR A 443 -6.03 -25.58 9.61
CA THR A 443 -5.86 -24.51 10.60
C THR A 443 -4.47 -23.88 10.50
N VAL A 444 -4.44 -22.55 10.48
CA VAL A 444 -3.23 -21.73 10.60
C VAL A 444 -3.29 -21.02 11.96
N LYS A 445 -2.22 -21.15 12.75
CA LYS A 445 -2.08 -20.45 14.02
C LYS A 445 -1.37 -19.11 13.80
N ARG A 446 -1.59 -18.17 14.72
CA ARG A 446 -0.78 -16.96 14.86
C ARG A 446 0.72 -17.31 14.83
N ASP A 447 1.49 -16.50 14.12
CA ASP A 447 2.94 -16.65 14.03
C ASP A 447 3.59 -16.55 15.42
N ALA A 448 4.68 -17.30 15.65
CA ALA A 448 5.35 -17.31 16.95
C ALA A 448 6.02 -15.97 17.28
N GLY A 449 6.45 -15.22 16.27
CA GLY A 449 7.02 -13.87 16.42
C GLY A 449 5.97 -12.77 16.60
N ASN A 450 4.69 -13.07 16.35
CA ASN A 450 3.59 -12.14 16.56
C ASN A 450 3.16 -12.14 18.05
N THR A 451 3.83 -11.31 18.84
CA THR A 451 3.61 -11.21 20.29
C THR A 451 2.57 -10.17 20.70
N SER A 452 2.26 -9.21 19.82
CA SER A 452 1.43 -8.04 20.11
C SER A 452 0.12 -7.98 19.30
N GLY A 453 -0.08 -8.86 18.32
CA GLY A 453 -1.17 -8.75 17.35
C GLY A 453 -2.11 -9.96 17.26
N SER A 454 -3.12 -9.81 16.39
CA SER A 454 -3.99 -10.88 15.90
C SER A 454 -3.23 -11.76 14.90
N GLY A 455 -3.48 -13.07 14.94
CA GLY A 455 -3.07 -14.00 13.89
C GLY A 455 -3.81 -13.80 12.57
N PRO A 456 -3.44 -14.55 11.52
CA PRO A 456 -4.00 -14.37 10.19
C PRO A 456 -5.45 -14.85 10.14
N SER A 457 -6.23 -14.31 9.20
CA SER A 457 -7.57 -14.78 8.83
C SER A 457 -7.64 -15.05 7.32
N PHE A 458 -8.43 -16.05 6.91
CA PHE A 458 -8.74 -16.29 5.50
C PHE A 458 -9.92 -15.41 5.08
N TRP A 459 -9.81 -14.69 3.98
CA TRP A 459 -10.82 -13.72 3.57
C TRP A 459 -11.50 -14.03 2.24
N ASP A 460 -10.96 -14.98 1.50
CA ASP A 460 -11.50 -15.35 0.18
C ASP A 460 -11.20 -16.83 -0.11
N LEU A 461 -12.19 -17.51 -0.70
CA LEU A 461 -12.19 -18.95 -0.93
C LEU A 461 -12.79 -19.28 -2.31
N ASP A 462 -12.07 -20.03 -3.14
CA ASP A 462 -12.58 -20.57 -4.41
C ASP A 462 -12.45 -22.10 -4.46
N ALA A 463 -13.56 -22.78 -4.78
CA ALA A 463 -13.58 -24.21 -5.05
C ALA A 463 -13.42 -24.46 -6.57
N VAL A 464 -12.39 -25.21 -6.96
CA VAL A 464 -12.07 -25.46 -8.37
C VAL A 464 -11.44 -26.83 -8.60
N GLY A 465 -12.14 -27.69 -9.34
CA GLY A 465 -11.61 -28.97 -9.82
C GLY A 465 -11.05 -29.86 -8.70
N GLY A 466 -11.81 -30.06 -7.62
CA GLY A 466 -11.42 -30.89 -6.47
C GLY A 466 -10.32 -30.26 -5.60
N ARG A 467 -10.22 -28.92 -5.62
CA ARG A 467 -9.26 -28.13 -4.83
C ARG A 467 -9.96 -26.94 -4.21
N LEU A 468 -9.35 -26.44 -3.15
CA LEU A 468 -9.71 -25.16 -2.54
C LEU A 468 -8.52 -24.20 -2.64
N VAL A 469 -8.78 -22.99 -3.09
CA VAL A 469 -7.82 -21.88 -3.05
C VAL A 469 -8.27 -20.90 -1.97
N ALA A 470 -7.32 -20.40 -1.18
CA ALA A 470 -7.60 -19.50 -0.07
C ALA A 470 -6.59 -18.35 0.01
N SER A 471 -7.09 -17.13 0.07
CA SER A 471 -6.30 -15.93 0.38
C SER A 471 -6.45 -15.56 1.85
N ALA A 472 -5.35 -15.11 2.46
CA ALA A 472 -5.30 -14.73 3.87
C ALA A 472 -4.28 -13.62 4.12
N GLN A 473 -4.47 -12.90 5.22
CA GLN A 473 -3.39 -12.10 5.82
C GLN A 473 -2.19 -12.99 6.17
N ASP A 474 -1.02 -12.39 6.26
CA ASP A 474 0.19 -13.03 6.73
C ASP A 474 0.80 -12.17 7.84
N ASP A 475 0.79 -12.69 9.07
CA ASP A 475 1.13 -11.96 10.29
C ASP A 475 2.61 -12.08 10.69
N ARG A 476 3.43 -12.68 9.82
CA ARG A 476 4.89 -12.70 9.98
C ARG A 476 5.45 -11.28 9.86
N GLY A 477 6.37 -10.93 10.75
CA GLY A 477 6.99 -9.60 10.77
C GLY A 477 6.04 -8.47 11.14
N ILE A 478 4.85 -8.74 11.72
CA ILE A 478 3.83 -7.73 11.99
C ILE A 478 4.31 -6.58 12.91
N ALA A 479 5.25 -6.90 13.80
CA ALA A 479 5.87 -5.97 14.75
C ALA A 479 7.17 -5.35 14.23
N THR A 480 7.55 -5.63 12.98
CA THR A 480 8.78 -5.14 12.34
C THR A 480 8.46 -4.28 11.13
N ALA A 481 9.44 -3.57 10.60
CA ALA A 481 9.29 -2.74 9.40
C ALA A 481 9.10 -3.55 8.11
N GLU A 482 9.33 -4.87 8.13
CA GLU A 482 9.07 -5.74 6.98
C GLU A 482 7.57 -5.91 6.67
N ASN A 483 6.70 -5.83 7.69
CA ASN A 483 5.26 -5.96 7.55
C ASN A 483 4.50 -5.19 8.63
N PRO A 484 4.75 -3.88 8.80
CA PRO A 484 4.25 -3.12 9.93
C PRO A 484 2.72 -3.18 9.99
N GLY A 485 2.18 -3.76 11.06
CA GLY A 485 0.74 -3.92 11.25
C GLY A 485 0.03 -4.84 10.25
N GLY A 486 0.76 -5.64 9.45
CA GLY A 486 0.17 -6.60 8.51
C GLY A 486 -0.19 -6.00 7.16
N ARG A 487 0.42 -4.84 6.83
CA ARG A 487 0.09 -4.00 5.67
C ARG A 487 0.77 -4.43 4.37
N VAL A 488 1.76 -5.30 4.44
CA VAL A 488 2.63 -5.62 3.29
C VAL A 488 2.43 -7.07 2.83
N TYR A 489 2.22 -8.01 3.76
CA TYR A 489 2.21 -9.43 3.44
C TYR A 489 0.81 -10.03 3.29
N GLY A 490 0.69 -10.94 2.33
CA GLY A 490 -0.46 -11.83 2.18
C GLY A 490 -0.04 -13.29 2.06
N ALA A 491 -1.01 -14.19 1.98
CA ALA A 491 -0.79 -15.61 1.73
C ALA A 491 -1.84 -16.15 0.77
N LEU A 492 -1.39 -16.96 -0.19
CA LEU A 492 -2.22 -17.71 -1.12
C LEU A 492 -1.93 -19.19 -0.97
N THR A 493 -2.94 -19.97 -0.60
CA THR A 493 -2.80 -21.41 -0.31
C THR A 493 -3.70 -22.22 -1.22
N ALA A 494 -3.15 -23.23 -1.90
CA ALA A 494 -3.93 -24.22 -2.62
C ALA A 494 -3.94 -25.55 -1.85
N LEU A 495 -5.15 -26.07 -1.61
CA LEU A 495 -5.41 -27.29 -0.85
C LEU A 495 -6.02 -28.33 -1.80
N ASN A 496 -5.68 -29.60 -1.61
CA ASN A 496 -6.36 -30.70 -2.30
C ASN A 496 -7.68 -31.06 -1.59
N GLY A 497 -8.45 -31.98 -2.18
CA GLY A 497 -9.70 -32.47 -1.60
C GLY A 497 -9.60 -33.21 -0.26
N SER A 498 -8.41 -33.37 0.32
CA SER A 498 -8.22 -33.88 1.69
C SER A 498 -7.73 -32.79 2.67
N GLY A 499 -7.72 -31.51 2.26
CA GLY A 499 -7.25 -30.39 3.09
C GLY A 499 -5.73 -30.28 3.22
N LYS A 500 -4.96 -31.03 2.42
CA LYS A 500 -3.49 -30.93 2.42
C LYS A 500 -3.05 -29.81 1.48
N VAL A 501 -2.15 -28.96 1.97
CA VAL A 501 -1.50 -27.92 1.16
C VAL A 501 -0.71 -28.56 0.02
N ILE A 502 -1.06 -28.20 -1.20
CA ILE A 502 -0.34 -28.58 -2.43
C ILE A 502 0.86 -27.65 -2.60
N TRP A 503 0.61 -26.35 -2.45
CA TRP A 503 1.62 -25.28 -2.43
C TRP A 503 1.06 -24.06 -1.71
N ARG A 504 1.96 -23.16 -1.31
CA ARG A 504 1.63 -21.88 -0.68
C ARG A 504 2.57 -20.79 -1.17
N GLN A 505 2.03 -19.61 -1.48
CA GLN A 505 2.76 -18.35 -1.68
C GLN A 505 2.49 -17.44 -0.49
N GLN A 506 3.47 -16.64 -0.09
CA GLN A 506 3.48 -15.93 1.19
C GLN A 506 4.34 -14.66 1.11
N GLY A 507 4.14 -13.71 2.02
CA GLY A 507 4.85 -12.42 2.01
C GLY A 507 4.34 -11.48 0.91
N VAL A 508 5.26 -10.77 0.26
CA VAL A 508 4.97 -9.84 -0.86
C VAL A 508 4.45 -10.53 -2.13
N GLY A 509 4.44 -11.87 -2.17
CA GLY A 509 4.01 -12.65 -3.32
C GLY A 509 2.50 -12.92 -3.40
N ALA A 510 1.71 -12.44 -2.44
CA ALA A 510 0.30 -12.76 -2.34
C ALA A 510 -0.54 -11.57 -1.88
N SER A 511 -1.85 -11.64 -2.14
CA SER A 511 -2.84 -10.69 -1.64
C SER A 511 -3.34 -11.15 -0.26
N PRO A 512 -3.58 -10.22 0.69
CA PRO A 512 -4.22 -10.58 1.95
C PRO A 512 -5.72 -10.87 1.80
N LEU A 513 -6.34 -10.38 0.70
CA LEU A 513 -7.79 -10.34 0.57
C LEU A 513 -8.32 -11.08 -0.66
N HIS A 514 -7.83 -10.79 -1.87
CA HIS A 514 -8.49 -11.23 -3.10
C HIS A 514 -7.64 -12.15 -3.95
N HIS A 515 -8.31 -13.10 -4.61
CA HIS A 515 -7.76 -13.84 -5.74
C HIS A 515 -8.83 -14.06 -6.80
N GLN A 516 -8.39 -14.51 -7.97
CA GLN A 516 -9.26 -14.92 -9.06
C GLN A 516 -8.74 -16.23 -9.64
N VAL A 517 -9.55 -17.28 -9.56
CA VAL A 517 -9.33 -18.51 -10.32
C VAL A 517 -9.86 -18.36 -11.74
N TYR A 518 -9.09 -18.81 -12.74
CA TYR A 518 -9.56 -18.86 -14.12
C TYR A 518 -8.90 -20.00 -14.92
N ARG A 519 -9.57 -20.43 -16.00
CA ARG A 519 -9.06 -21.43 -16.93
C ARG A 519 -8.64 -20.79 -18.25
N ALA A 520 -7.43 -21.11 -18.72
CA ALA A 520 -6.94 -20.67 -20.02
C ALA A 520 -6.04 -21.75 -20.66
N GLY A 521 -6.20 -22.00 -21.95
CA GLY A 521 -5.37 -22.98 -22.67
C GLY A 521 -5.40 -24.39 -22.08
N GLY A 522 -6.51 -24.80 -21.46
CA GLY A 522 -6.67 -26.11 -20.81
C GLY A 522 -6.10 -26.22 -19.39
N ALA A 523 -5.43 -25.19 -18.87
CA ALA A 523 -4.86 -25.17 -17.52
C ALA A 523 -5.59 -24.16 -16.61
N ASP A 524 -5.56 -24.44 -15.30
CA ASP A 524 -6.09 -23.54 -14.27
C ASP A 524 -4.98 -22.65 -13.70
N PHE A 525 -5.35 -21.40 -13.46
CA PHE A 525 -4.49 -20.36 -12.93
C PHE A 525 -5.18 -19.64 -11.77
N VAL A 526 -4.36 -19.07 -10.89
CA VAL A 526 -4.80 -18.12 -9.88
C VAL A 526 -4.10 -16.80 -10.15
N ARG A 527 -4.86 -15.72 -10.19
CA ARG A 527 -4.35 -14.36 -10.36
C ARG A 527 -4.75 -13.49 -9.17
N LEU A 528 -3.88 -12.57 -8.79
CA LEU A 528 -4.11 -11.61 -7.70
C LEU A 528 -3.32 -10.32 -7.92
N VAL A 529 -3.62 -9.30 -7.12
CA VAL A 529 -2.79 -8.09 -6.95
C VAL A 529 -2.18 -8.11 -5.55
N ASP A 530 -0.85 -8.06 -5.45
CA ASP A 530 -0.13 -7.98 -4.16
C ASP A 530 -0.13 -6.54 -3.59
N GLN A 531 0.31 -6.37 -2.35
CA GLN A 531 0.35 -5.04 -1.70
C GLN A 531 1.43 -4.11 -2.27
N ALA A 532 2.44 -4.67 -2.94
CA ALA A 532 3.42 -3.94 -3.72
C ALA A 532 2.88 -3.54 -5.10
N GLN A 533 1.58 -3.71 -5.37
CA GLN A 533 0.92 -3.30 -6.61
C GLN A 533 1.44 -4.05 -7.85
N ASN A 534 1.66 -5.36 -7.72
CA ASN A 534 1.94 -6.24 -8.87
C ASN A 534 0.80 -7.22 -9.11
N ILE A 535 0.44 -7.39 -10.37
CA ILE A 535 -0.42 -8.51 -10.79
C ILE A 535 0.44 -9.76 -10.88
N ARG A 536 0.07 -10.81 -10.15
CA ARG A 536 0.76 -12.10 -10.19
C ARG A 536 -0.18 -13.18 -10.68
N THR A 537 0.33 -14.04 -11.55
CA THR A 537 -0.39 -15.24 -12.00
C THR A 537 0.42 -16.48 -11.67
N TYR A 538 -0.20 -17.42 -10.98
CA TYR A 538 0.37 -18.73 -10.63
C TYR A 538 -0.38 -19.85 -11.33
N ASN A 539 0.34 -20.88 -11.76
CA ASN A 539 -0.29 -22.12 -12.19
C ASN A 539 -0.91 -22.84 -10.98
N LEU A 540 -2.22 -23.10 -11.01
CA LEU A 540 -2.94 -23.64 -9.85
C LEU A 540 -2.44 -25.04 -9.44
N GLY A 541 -1.98 -25.86 -10.40
CA GLY A 541 -1.52 -27.21 -10.09
C GLY A 541 -0.15 -27.27 -9.41
N THR A 542 0.71 -26.27 -9.62
CA THR A 542 2.13 -26.32 -9.23
C THR A 542 2.59 -25.17 -8.35
N GLY A 543 1.83 -24.07 -8.26
CA GLY A 543 2.22 -22.86 -7.54
C GLY A 543 3.33 -22.07 -8.21
N LYS A 544 3.81 -22.49 -9.39
CA LYS A 544 4.84 -21.77 -10.15
C LYS A 544 4.26 -20.48 -10.72
N GLN A 545 4.97 -19.37 -10.52
CA GLN A 545 4.61 -18.08 -11.12
C GLN A 545 4.74 -18.21 -12.64
N LYS A 546 3.64 -17.95 -13.34
CA LYS A 546 3.60 -17.86 -14.81
C LYS A 546 4.00 -16.46 -15.26
N GLU A 547 3.51 -15.45 -14.55
CA GLU A 547 3.57 -14.06 -14.99
C GLU A 547 3.58 -13.11 -13.79
N LEU A 548 4.30 -12.00 -13.95
CA LEU A 548 4.25 -10.84 -13.09
C LEU A 548 4.11 -9.62 -14.00
N THR A 549 3.16 -8.75 -13.68
CA THR A 549 3.01 -7.43 -14.30
C THR A 549 3.04 -6.38 -13.21
N ALA A 550 4.09 -5.56 -13.19
CA ALA A 550 4.16 -4.41 -12.30
C ALA A 550 3.16 -3.34 -12.74
N LEU A 551 2.35 -2.85 -11.81
CA LEU A 551 1.49 -1.69 -12.03
C LEU A 551 2.25 -0.42 -11.64
N GLN A 552 1.94 0.70 -12.28
CA GLN A 552 2.49 2.00 -11.91
C GLN A 552 1.86 2.44 -10.58
N GLY A 553 2.41 1.96 -9.47
CA GLY A 553 2.10 2.40 -8.10
C GLY A 553 2.81 3.71 -7.77
N ASP A 554 3.11 3.93 -6.50
CA ASP A 554 3.84 5.12 -6.07
C ASP A 554 5.26 5.15 -6.65
N LEU A 555 5.63 6.31 -7.18
CA LEU A 555 6.93 6.59 -7.77
C LEU A 555 7.72 7.44 -6.76
N ASN A 556 8.57 6.79 -5.98
CA ASN A 556 9.21 7.38 -4.80
C ASN A 556 10.61 7.92 -5.12
N TYR A 557 11.28 7.29 -6.10
CA TYR A 557 12.64 7.59 -6.51
C TYR A 557 12.65 7.96 -7.99
N GLY A 558 13.43 8.99 -8.32
CA GLY A 558 13.62 9.42 -9.70
C GLY A 558 15.06 9.84 -9.96
N GLN A 559 15.46 9.73 -11.21
CA GLN A 559 16.76 10.17 -11.72
C GLN A 559 16.58 10.68 -13.15
N THR A 560 17.52 11.50 -13.63
CA THR A 560 17.50 12.01 -15.00
C THR A 560 18.73 11.60 -15.80
N ALA A 561 18.53 11.30 -17.08
CA ALA A 561 19.59 11.02 -18.03
C ALA A 561 19.06 11.22 -19.47
N ASP A 562 19.92 11.54 -20.44
CA ASP A 562 19.53 11.52 -21.85
C ASP A 562 19.50 10.07 -22.36
N LEU A 563 18.30 9.47 -22.41
CA LEU A 563 18.12 8.06 -22.78
C LEU A 563 17.86 7.88 -24.27
N ASN A 564 17.48 8.96 -24.96
CA ASN A 564 17.05 8.90 -26.35
C ASN A 564 18.01 9.64 -27.32
N GLY A 565 19.03 10.30 -26.79
CA GLY A 565 20.09 10.99 -27.53
C GLY A 565 19.70 12.38 -28.05
N ASP A 566 18.65 13.00 -27.50
CA ASP A 566 18.18 14.33 -27.92
C ASP A 566 18.85 15.49 -27.15
N LYS A 567 19.78 15.18 -26.25
CA LYS A 567 20.50 16.11 -25.37
C LYS A 567 19.63 16.82 -24.35
N LYS A 568 18.43 16.29 -24.09
CA LYS A 568 17.55 16.77 -23.02
C LYS A 568 17.39 15.64 -22.00
N PRO A 569 17.38 15.94 -20.70
CA PRO A 569 17.22 14.91 -19.70
C PRO A 569 15.85 14.25 -19.80
N ASP A 570 15.82 12.92 -19.84
CA ASP A 570 14.64 12.10 -19.66
C ASP A 570 14.49 11.72 -18.18
N VAL A 571 13.29 11.36 -17.75
CA VAL A 571 13.00 11.02 -16.34
C VAL A 571 12.83 9.51 -16.19
N ILE A 572 13.61 8.90 -15.31
CA ILE A 572 13.46 7.52 -14.85
C ILE A 572 12.81 7.57 -13.46
N ALA A 573 11.79 6.75 -13.20
CA ALA A 573 11.24 6.61 -11.86
C ALA A 573 10.78 5.19 -11.52
N GLY A 574 10.75 4.91 -10.22
CA GLY A 574 10.29 3.66 -9.63
C GLY A 574 9.92 3.83 -8.16
N GLY A 575 9.35 2.81 -7.54
CA GLY A 575 8.99 2.86 -6.12
C GLY A 575 8.34 1.57 -5.64
N THR A 576 7.05 1.62 -5.30
CA THR A 576 6.37 0.56 -4.55
C THR A 576 6.29 -0.79 -5.28
N SER A 577 6.20 -0.80 -6.60
CA SER A 577 6.09 -2.02 -7.40
C SER A 577 7.44 -2.49 -7.94
N ASN A 578 7.43 -3.65 -8.60
CA ASN A 578 8.57 -4.20 -9.31
C ASN A 578 8.89 -3.45 -10.63
N GLY A 579 8.20 -2.35 -10.93
CA GLY A 579 8.34 -1.61 -12.18
C GLY A 579 9.31 -0.44 -12.09
N VAL A 580 10.02 -0.20 -13.20
CA VAL A 580 10.78 1.02 -13.46
C VAL A 580 10.31 1.57 -14.80
N TRP A 581 10.07 2.86 -14.88
CA TRP A 581 9.59 3.53 -16.09
C TRP A 581 10.50 4.67 -16.47
N ALA A 582 10.59 4.93 -17.78
CA ALA A 582 11.25 6.12 -18.30
C ALA A 582 10.29 6.91 -19.19
N TRP A 583 10.33 8.23 -19.09
CA TRP A 583 9.55 9.16 -19.91
C TRP A 583 10.44 10.25 -20.49
N SER A 584 10.06 10.72 -21.67
CA SER A 584 10.75 11.85 -22.29
C SER A 584 10.52 13.12 -21.49
N GLY A 585 11.59 13.78 -21.04
CA GLY A 585 11.52 15.03 -20.27
C GLY A 585 10.71 16.12 -20.99
N PRO A 586 11.00 16.43 -22.27
CA PRO A 586 10.24 17.40 -23.05
C PRO A 586 8.74 17.07 -23.13
N SER A 587 8.38 15.79 -23.16
CA SER A 587 6.98 15.36 -23.25
C SER A 587 6.23 15.56 -21.92
N LEU A 588 6.92 15.40 -20.78
CA LEU A 588 6.37 15.69 -19.46
C LEU A 588 6.07 17.19 -19.30
N VAL A 589 6.99 18.04 -19.75
CA VAL A 589 6.85 19.51 -19.74
C VAL A 589 5.76 19.98 -20.72
N ALA A 590 5.62 19.32 -21.87
CA ALA A 590 4.56 19.60 -22.83
C ALA A 590 3.16 19.15 -22.36
N GLY A 591 3.07 18.38 -21.28
CA GLY A 591 1.81 17.89 -20.71
C GLY A 591 1.27 16.58 -21.33
N GLY A 592 2.06 15.93 -22.19
CA GLY A 592 1.69 14.67 -22.84
C GLY A 592 2.77 13.61 -22.63
N PRO A 593 2.84 12.97 -21.44
CA PRO A 593 3.88 12.01 -21.10
C PRO A 593 4.06 10.93 -22.17
N LYS A 594 5.25 10.86 -22.76
CA LYS A 594 5.66 9.81 -23.69
C LYS A 594 6.59 8.86 -22.97
N GLN A 595 6.07 7.68 -22.63
CA GLN A 595 6.89 6.60 -22.07
C GLN A 595 7.90 6.13 -23.13
N LEU A 596 9.17 6.09 -22.78
CA LEU A 596 10.25 5.57 -23.60
C LEU A 596 10.32 4.04 -23.47
N TRP A 597 10.35 3.54 -22.24
CA TRP A 597 10.32 2.12 -21.93
C TRP A 597 9.78 1.87 -20.52
N LYS A 598 9.55 0.59 -20.21
CA LYS A 598 9.27 0.09 -18.86
C LYS A 598 10.06 -1.21 -18.65
N ALA A 599 10.55 -1.40 -17.44
CA ALA A 599 11.35 -2.56 -17.02
C ALA A 599 10.77 -3.17 -15.75
N GLN A 600 11.15 -4.42 -15.47
CA GLN A 600 10.77 -5.12 -14.25
C GLN A 600 12.02 -5.58 -13.48
N VAL A 601 12.04 -5.29 -12.18
CA VAL A 601 13.13 -5.61 -11.24
C VAL A 601 12.62 -6.52 -10.10
N PRO A 602 13.49 -7.21 -9.33
CA PRO A 602 13.09 -8.21 -8.35
C PRO A 602 12.77 -7.60 -6.96
N GLY A 603 11.82 -6.67 -6.90
CA GLY A 603 11.33 -6.06 -5.66
C GLY A 603 10.93 -4.60 -5.85
N ALA A 604 10.48 -3.96 -4.77
CA ALA A 604 10.27 -2.52 -4.78
C ALA A 604 11.60 -1.79 -4.99
N VAL A 605 11.55 -0.67 -5.69
CA VAL A 605 12.71 0.19 -5.99
C VAL A 605 13.02 1.08 -4.80
N ARG A 606 14.29 1.11 -4.39
CA ARG A 606 14.79 1.86 -3.22
C ARG A 606 15.78 2.95 -3.59
N ASN A 607 16.38 2.87 -4.78
CA ASN A 607 17.24 3.92 -5.32
C ASN A 607 17.44 3.71 -6.83
N ILE A 608 17.72 4.79 -7.55
CA ILE A 608 18.04 4.78 -8.98
C ILE A 608 19.28 5.66 -9.20
N ALA A 609 20.31 5.08 -9.81
CA ALA A 609 21.50 5.78 -10.27
C ALA A 609 21.66 5.60 -11.79
N THR A 610 22.46 6.46 -12.40
CA THR A 610 22.79 6.41 -13.83
C THR A 610 24.29 6.60 -14.02
N GLY A 611 24.88 5.88 -14.96
CA GLY A 611 26.32 5.95 -15.25
C GLY A 611 26.70 5.10 -16.46
N ASP A 612 27.84 5.36 -17.08
CA ASP A 612 28.36 4.63 -18.24
C ASP A 612 29.15 3.40 -17.76
N VAL A 613 28.43 2.31 -17.44
CA VAL A 613 29.04 1.13 -16.82
C VAL A 613 29.71 0.19 -17.84
N ASP A 614 29.55 0.45 -19.14
CA ASP A 614 30.16 -0.35 -20.19
C ASP A 614 31.22 0.40 -21.04
N GLY A 615 31.29 1.72 -20.93
CA GLY A 615 32.23 2.61 -21.59
C GLY A 615 31.84 2.98 -23.02
N ASP A 616 30.55 2.92 -23.39
CA ASP A 616 30.07 3.30 -24.73
C ASP A 616 29.76 4.81 -24.88
N GLY A 617 29.87 5.57 -23.80
CA GLY A 617 29.58 7.00 -23.73
C GLY A 617 28.10 7.33 -23.51
N LYS A 618 27.26 6.35 -23.18
CA LYS A 618 25.84 6.55 -22.83
C LYS A 618 25.55 5.99 -21.44
N PRO A 619 24.61 6.58 -20.70
CA PRO A 619 24.28 6.10 -19.37
C PRO A 619 23.41 4.83 -19.41
N GLU A 620 23.80 3.84 -18.63
CA GLU A 620 22.91 2.81 -18.10
C GLU A 620 22.09 3.35 -16.92
N VAL A 621 21.04 2.60 -16.58
CA VAL A 621 20.24 2.82 -15.37
C VAL A 621 20.51 1.68 -14.39
N VAL A 622 20.98 2.00 -13.20
CA VAL A 622 21.27 1.04 -12.13
C VAL A 622 20.27 1.22 -11.01
N VAL A 623 19.56 0.13 -10.67
CA VAL A 623 18.41 0.16 -9.78
C VAL A 623 18.69 -0.70 -8.56
N ALA A 624 18.67 -0.10 -7.37
CA ALA A 624 18.58 -0.84 -6.11
C ALA A 624 17.12 -1.26 -5.89
N ALA A 625 16.86 -2.56 -5.89
CA ALA A 625 15.56 -3.15 -5.55
C ALA A 625 15.70 -4.05 -4.31
N ASP A 626 14.61 -4.29 -3.57
CA ASP A 626 14.62 -4.96 -2.25
C ASP A 626 15.64 -6.10 -2.07
N THR A 627 15.83 -6.95 -3.08
CA THR A 627 16.67 -8.16 -3.01
C THR A 627 17.87 -8.17 -3.96
N ALA A 628 18.03 -7.16 -4.83
CA ALA A 628 19.07 -7.14 -5.85
C ALA A 628 19.30 -5.74 -6.43
N THR A 629 20.49 -5.54 -6.98
CA THR A 629 20.79 -4.42 -7.88
C THR A 629 20.64 -4.86 -9.33
N VAL A 630 19.93 -4.08 -10.16
CA VAL A 630 19.68 -4.39 -11.57
C VAL A 630 20.30 -3.33 -12.46
N VAL A 631 21.05 -3.75 -13.48
CA VAL A 631 21.55 -2.86 -14.53
C VAL A 631 20.63 -2.98 -15.74
N LEU A 632 20.10 -1.85 -16.17
CA LEU A 632 19.25 -1.71 -17.34
C LEU A 632 19.99 -0.92 -18.41
N ASP A 633 19.86 -1.35 -19.66
CA ASP A 633 20.22 -0.56 -20.83
C ASP A 633 19.39 0.73 -20.83
N GLY A 634 20.05 1.90 -20.84
CA GLY A 634 19.37 3.19 -20.68
C GLY A 634 18.37 3.50 -21.78
N ALA A 635 18.65 3.09 -23.03
CA ALA A 635 17.80 3.41 -24.17
C ALA A 635 16.56 2.49 -24.28
N THR A 636 16.66 1.24 -23.82
CA THR A 636 15.64 0.21 -24.04
C THR A 636 14.98 -0.32 -22.77
N GLY A 637 15.56 -0.05 -21.59
CA GLY A 637 15.12 -0.60 -20.30
C GLY A 637 15.33 -2.11 -20.17
N LYS A 638 16.11 -2.73 -21.06
CA LYS A 638 16.37 -4.17 -21.00
C LYS A 638 17.36 -4.48 -19.88
N VAL A 639 17.05 -5.51 -19.09
CA VAL A 639 17.98 -6.02 -18.07
C VAL A 639 19.26 -6.54 -18.74
N ARG A 640 20.39 -5.93 -18.40
CA ARG A 640 21.73 -6.37 -18.80
C ARG A 640 22.28 -7.38 -17.80
N THR A 641 22.17 -7.07 -16.50
CA THR A 641 22.59 -7.98 -15.43
C THR A 641 21.77 -7.75 -14.16
N THR A 642 21.81 -8.73 -13.26
CA THR A 642 21.18 -8.66 -11.93
C THR A 642 22.16 -9.19 -10.89
N ILE A 643 22.54 -8.30 -9.98
CA ILE A 643 23.48 -8.56 -8.89
C ILE A 643 22.65 -8.85 -7.65
N GLY A 644 22.67 -10.10 -7.18
CA GLY A 644 21.90 -10.50 -6.00
C GLY A 644 22.40 -9.81 -4.72
N GLY A 645 21.48 -9.34 -3.87
CA GLY A 645 21.79 -8.67 -2.60
C GLY A 645 22.27 -9.59 -1.49
N ALA A 646 22.67 -10.83 -1.79
CA ALA A 646 23.14 -11.84 -0.82
C ALA A 646 22.17 -12.18 0.33
N GLY A 647 20.88 -11.85 0.20
CA GLY A 647 19.87 -12.03 1.26
C GLY A 647 19.59 -10.76 2.07
N GLU A 648 20.34 -9.69 1.82
CA GLU A 648 20.22 -8.41 2.50
C GLU A 648 19.24 -7.45 1.81
N PHE A 649 18.82 -6.44 2.56
CA PHE A 649 18.03 -5.33 2.05
C PHE A 649 18.90 -4.36 1.25
N VAL A 650 18.75 -4.37 -0.08
CA VAL A 650 19.48 -3.45 -0.97
C VAL A 650 18.75 -2.10 -1.01
N ARG A 651 19.19 -1.18 -0.16
CA ARG A 651 18.54 0.14 0.02
C ARG A 651 19.07 1.24 -0.90
N SER A 652 20.32 1.14 -1.34
CA SER A 652 20.98 2.17 -2.14
C SER A 652 22.01 1.55 -3.08
N VAL A 653 22.43 2.34 -4.07
CA VAL A 653 23.53 2.03 -4.97
C VAL A 653 24.26 3.32 -5.31
N THR A 654 25.58 3.25 -5.43
CA THR A 654 26.41 4.33 -6.00
C THR A 654 27.02 3.84 -7.30
N VAL A 655 27.10 4.72 -8.31
CA VAL A 655 27.69 4.43 -9.62
C VAL A 655 28.72 5.50 -9.92
N ASP A 656 29.99 5.12 -10.09
CA ASP A 656 31.11 6.04 -10.38
C ASP A 656 32.34 5.26 -10.87
N ASP A 657 33.24 5.91 -11.61
CA ASP A 657 34.52 5.35 -12.06
C ASP A 657 35.52 5.33 -10.89
N VAL A 658 35.59 4.20 -10.19
CA VAL A 658 36.44 4.08 -9.00
C VAL A 658 37.87 3.65 -9.34
N ASN A 659 38.08 3.10 -10.53
CA ASN A 659 39.38 2.54 -10.92
C ASN A 659 40.14 3.40 -11.97
N GLY A 660 39.47 4.40 -12.55
CA GLY A 660 40.00 5.36 -13.51
C GLY A 660 40.14 4.81 -14.94
N ASP A 661 39.40 3.76 -15.30
CA ASP A 661 39.42 3.18 -16.65
C ASP A 661 38.41 3.80 -17.62
N GLY A 662 37.61 4.76 -17.15
CA GLY A 662 36.57 5.44 -17.92
C GLY A 662 35.26 4.65 -18.01
N LYS A 663 35.06 3.66 -17.14
CA LYS A 663 33.79 2.96 -16.93
C LYS A 663 33.35 3.11 -15.50
N ASP A 664 32.06 3.27 -15.30
CA ASP A 664 31.52 3.37 -13.96
C ASP A 664 31.36 1.97 -13.32
N GLU A 665 31.80 1.86 -12.07
CA GLU A 665 31.57 0.71 -11.22
C GLU A 665 30.27 0.84 -10.41
N ILE A 666 29.76 -0.30 -9.94
CA ILE A 666 28.53 -0.39 -9.15
C ILE A 666 28.87 -0.75 -7.71
N LEU A 667 28.59 0.16 -6.78
CA LEU A 667 28.86 0.02 -5.36
C LEU A 667 27.57 -0.29 -4.61
N VAL A 668 27.53 -1.44 -3.93
CA VAL A 668 26.35 -1.93 -3.22
C VAL A 668 26.67 -2.06 -1.72
N PRO A 669 26.24 -1.09 -0.89
CA PRO A 669 26.44 -1.14 0.56
C PRO A 669 25.27 -1.86 1.26
N THR A 670 25.53 -3.07 1.77
CA THR A 670 24.59 -3.84 2.60
C THR A 670 25.22 -4.18 3.96
N ASP A 671 25.43 -5.45 4.27
CA ASP A 671 26.25 -5.99 5.37
C ASP A 671 27.77 -5.80 5.16
N ALA A 672 28.16 -5.65 3.90
CA ALA A 672 29.50 -5.32 3.44
C ALA A 672 29.37 -4.38 2.24
N LEU A 673 30.41 -3.63 1.95
CA LEU A 673 30.50 -2.88 0.70
C LEU A 673 31.03 -3.80 -0.39
N ARG A 674 30.21 -4.06 -1.41
CA ARG A 674 30.59 -4.90 -2.56
C ARG A 674 30.61 -4.05 -3.83
N VAL A 675 31.67 -4.19 -4.61
CA VAL A 675 31.86 -3.43 -5.85
C VAL A 675 31.94 -4.36 -7.04
N TYR A 676 31.22 -3.99 -8.10
CA TYR A 676 31.05 -4.78 -9.30
C TYR A 676 31.34 -3.93 -10.54
N ASP A 677 31.77 -4.56 -11.62
CA ASP A 677 31.76 -3.94 -12.95
C ASP A 677 30.34 -3.89 -13.53
N GLY A 678 30.16 -3.21 -14.67
CA GLY A 678 28.88 -3.13 -15.39
C GLY A 678 28.32 -4.47 -15.91
N SER A 679 29.11 -5.55 -15.91
CA SER A 679 28.63 -6.91 -16.21
C SER A 679 28.04 -7.61 -14.97
N GLY A 680 28.27 -7.06 -13.78
CA GLY A 680 27.92 -7.65 -12.49
C GLY A 680 28.98 -8.59 -11.95
N ALA A 681 30.20 -8.57 -12.51
CA ALA A 681 31.31 -9.34 -11.95
C ALA A 681 31.89 -8.60 -10.73
N ALA A 682 32.05 -9.33 -9.62
CA ALA A 682 32.59 -8.76 -8.40
C ALA A 682 34.07 -8.39 -8.61
N LEU A 683 34.43 -7.15 -8.28
CA LEU A 683 35.80 -6.64 -8.31
C LEU A 683 36.46 -6.84 -6.95
N TRP A 684 35.82 -6.35 -5.89
CA TRP A 684 36.29 -6.50 -4.52
C TRP A 684 35.15 -6.35 -3.51
N THR A 685 35.44 -6.70 -2.26
CA THR A 685 34.51 -6.59 -1.13
C THR A 685 35.26 -6.08 0.09
N TYR A 686 34.66 -5.11 0.78
CA TYR A 686 35.16 -4.59 2.04
C TYR A 686 34.16 -4.92 3.16
N SER A 687 34.66 -5.60 4.18
CA SER A 687 33.94 -5.88 5.42
C SER A 687 34.47 -5.00 6.55
N ALA A 688 33.58 -4.56 7.44
CA ALA A 688 34.01 -3.81 8.61
C ALA A 688 35.00 -4.65 9.44
N PRO A 689 36.05 -4.04 10.02
CA PRO A 689 37.08 -4.73 10.82
C PRO A 689 36.54 -5.12 12.21
N THR A 690 35.57 -6.03 12.23
CA THR A 690 34.89 -6.51 13.43
C THR A 690 34.48 -7.97 13.25
N GLU A 691 34.33 -8.67 14.38
CA GLU A 691 33.81 -10.05 14.42
C GLU A 691 32.26 -10.08 14.41
N ARG A 692 31.62 -8.91 14.45
CA ARG A 692 30.16 -8.79 14.39
C ARG A 692 29.63 -9.16 12.99
N THR A 693 28.51 -9.86 12.98
CA THR A 693 27.83 -10.29 11.74
C THR A 693 26.62 -9.43 11.39
N ASP A 694 26.19 -8.58 12.31
CA ASP A 694 25.07 -7.67 12.21
C ASP A 694 25.52 -6.24 11.85
N VAL A 695 26.47 -6.10 10.92
CA VAL A 695 26.92 -4.77 10.45
C VAL A 695 26.02 -4.31 9.31
N VAL A 696 25.76 -3.02 9.23
CA VAL A 696 25.11 -2.35 8.10
C VAL A 696 25.96 -1.17 7.64
N PHE A 697 26.15 -1.06 6.33
CA PHE A 697 26.88 0.01 5.68
C PHE A 697 25.93 1.12 5.26
N SER A 698 26.42 2.35 5.33
CA SER A 698 25.80 3.55 4.77
C SER A 698 26.09 3.68 3.28
N ASP A 699 25.37 4.60 2.63
CA ASP A 699 25.65 4.99 1.26
C ASP A 699 27.09 5.49 1.11
N THR A 700 27.63 5.29 -0.08
CA THR A 700 29.03 5.55 -0.38
C THR A 700 29.18 6.74 -1.31
N VAL A 701 30.27 7.48 -1.15
CA VAL A 701 30.67 8.53 -2.07
C VAL A 701 32.08 8.24 -2.58
N VAL A 702 32.36 8.65 -3.81
CA VAL A 702 33.66 8.47 -4.45
C VAL A 702 34.29 9.85 -4.64
N ALA A 703 35.57 9.97 -4.30
CA ALA A 703 36.34 11.19 -4.49
C ALA A 703 37.84 10.86 -4.60
N ASP A 704 38.56 11.51 -5.51
CA ASP A 704 40.01 11.34 -5.68
C ASP A 704 40.48 9.87 -5.86
N GLY A 705 39.69 9.06 -6.57
CA GLY A 705 39.96 7.62 -6.76
C GLY A 705 39.79 6.79 -5.49
N ARG A 706 39.14 7.33 -4.46
CA ARG A 706 38.82 6.64 -3.21
C ARG A 706 37.32 6.43 -3.07
N VAL A 707 36.96 5.28 -2.54
CA VAL A 707 35.59 5.01 -2.07
C VAL A 707 35.54 5.31 -0.58
N HIS A 708 34.72 6.30 -0.21
CA HIS A 708 34.44 6.66 1.17
C HIS A 708 33.16 5.98 1.65
N THR A 709 33.26 5.30 2.78
CA THR A 709 32.14 4.55 3.35
C THR A 709 32.13 4.64 4.87
N GLN A 710 30.97 4.39 5.46
CA GLN A 710 30.79 4.25 6.90
C GLN A 710 29.86 3.08 7.20
N TYR A 711 29.96 2.55 8.42
CA TYR A 711 29.21 1.38 8.86
C TYR A 711 28.87 1.50 10.34
N THR A 712 27.82 0.77 10.71
CA THR A 712 27.41 0.61 12.10
C THR A 712 26.86 -0.78 12.35
N THR A 713 26.87 -1.24 13.59
CA THR A 713 26.07 -2.41 14.01
C THR A 713 24.57 -2.15 13.82
N GLY A 714 23.79 -3.19 13.54
CA GLY A 714 22.33 -3.17 13.56
C GLY A 714 21.79 -2.88 14.97
N ASN A 715 20.62 -2.24 15.06
CA ASN A 715 20.04 -1.78 16.32
C ASN A 715 20.98 -0.84 17.12
N ALA A 716 21.85 -0.10 16.42
CA ALA A 716 22.92 0.73 17.01
C ALA A 716 22.44 1.69 18.11
N LEU A 717 21.24 2.26 17.95
CA LEU A 717 20.70 3.25 18.89
C LEU A 717 20.55 2.70 20.30
N PHE A 718 20.32 1.39 20.42
CA PHE A 718 20.06 0.69 21.66
C PHE A 718 21.16 -0.32 22.02
N ALA A 719 22.21 -0.44 21.21
CA ALA A 719 23.32 -1.35 21.48
C ALA A 719 24.29 -0.73 22.52
N ASP A 720 24.65 -1.52 23.54
CA ASP A 720 25.59 -1.08 24.57
C ASP A 720 27.03 -0.92 24.03
N ASP A 721 27.36 -1.67 22.97
CA ASP A 721 28.67 -1.82 22.35
C ASP A 721 28.61 -1.64 20.81
N ALA A 722 27.83 -0.65 20.34
CA ALA A 722 27.71 -0.35 18.91
C ALA A 722 29.09 -0.17 18.26
N VAL A 723 29.39 -0.98 17.23
CA VAL A 723 30.55 -0.77 16.37
C VAL A 723 30.18 0.33 15.40
N VAL A 724 30.92 1.43 15.40
CA VAL A 724 30.72 2.58 14.52
C VAL A 724 32.07 2.96 13.92
N GLY A 725 32.13 3.11 12.61
CA GLY A 725 33.36 3.51 11.93
C GLY A 725 33.16 3.75 10.44
N GLY A 726 34.26 4.00 9.74
CA GLY A 726 34.27 4.13 8.29
C GLY A 726 35.66 3.96 7.73
N ALA A 727 35.78 4.08 6.42
CA ALA A 727 37.06 3.94 5.72
C ALA A 727 37.07 4.75 4.43
N ALA A 728 38.27 5.16 4.03
CA ALA A 728 38.59 5.43 2.63
C ALA A 728 39.33 4.23 2.05
N LEU A 729 38.84 3.74 0.93
CA LEU A 729 39.35 2.57 0.23
C LEU A 729 39.93 3.03 -1.11
N ASP A 730 41.07 2.48 -1.50
CA ASP A 730 41.57 2.58 -2.87
C ASP A 730 40.50 2.00 -3.81
N GLY A 731 40.00 2.81 -4.76
CA GLY A 731 38.83 2.42 -5.56
C GLY A 731 39.08 1.22 -6.47
N ALA A 732 40.30 1.02 -6.95
CA ALA A 732 40.65 -0.11 -7.80
C ALA A 732 40.76 -1.43 -7.03
N THR A 733 41.24 -1.41 -5.78
CA THR A 733 41.59 -2.64 -5.03
C THR A 733 40.74 -2.89 -3.80
N GLY A 734 39.95 -1.92 -3.34
CA GLY A 734 39.20 -1.98 -2.08
C GLY A 734 40.11 -1.97 -0.85
N LYS A 735 41.41 -1.70 -1.01
CA LYS A 735 42.36 -1.68 0.11
C LYS A 735 42.15 -0.43 0.96
N VAL A 736 42.04 -0.62 2.27
CA VAL A 736 41.96 0.49 3.22
C VAL A 736 43.21 1.37 3.11
N GLU A 737 42.99 2.65 2.83
CA GLU A 737 44.03 3.68 2.92
C GLU A 737 44.06 4.32 4.30
N TRP A 738 42.90 4.63 4.86
CA TRP A 738 42.74 5.10 6.23
C TRP A 738 41.34 4.75 6.77
N ASN A 739 41.22 4.66 8.10
CA ASN A 739 39.96 4.39 8.80
C ASN A 739 39.41 5.66 9.44
N ALA A 740 38.11 5.90 9.31
CA ALA A 740 37.39 6.86 10.12
C ALA A 740 37.11 6.22 11.49
N GLU A 741 37.83 6.65 12.52
CA GLU A 741 37.64 6.22 13.91
C GLU A 741 36.98 7.37 14.71
N PRO A 742 35.65 7.54 14.63
CA PRO A 742 34.97 8.62 15.32
C PRO A 742 35.04 8.45 16.83
N LYS A 743 35.08 9.59 17.53
CA LYS A 743 34.99 9.66 18.98
C LYS A 743 33.74 10.43 19.36
N ALA A 744 33.06 9.97 20.41
CA ALA A 744 31.93 10.72 20.93
C ALA A 744 32.38 12.14 21.35
N PRO A 745 31.77 13.20 20.82
CA PRO A 745 32.09 14.57 21.18
C PRO A 745 31.66 14.87 22.63
N GLU A 746 32.20 15.94 23.22
CA GLU A 746 31.88 16.32 24.63
C GLU A 746 30.38 16.52 24.89
N ARG A 747 29.60 16.88 23.87
CA ARG A 747 28.14 17.04 23.97
C ARG A 747 27.37 15.72 24.02
N ALA A 748 28.00 14.59 23.74
CA ALA A 748 27.37 13.29 23.88
C ALA A 748 27.13 13.03 25.38
N ALA A 749 25.87 12.86 25.76
CA ALA A 749 25.43 12.88 27.15
C ALA A 749 26.01 11.71 27.97
N ASP A 750 26.27 10.56 27.34
CA ASP A 750 26.90 9.38 27.94
C ASP A 750 28.32 9.12 27.42
N GLY A 751 28.87 10.01 26.59
CA GLY A 751 30.18 9.83 25.96
C GLY A 751 30.26 8.68 24.96
N LYS A 752 29.13 8.26 24.36
CA LYS A 752 29.08 7.15 23.39
C LYS A 752 28.62 7.58 21.99
N LEU A 753 28.94 6.73 21.01
CA LEU A 753 28.34 6.74 19.68
C LEU A 753 27.20 5.73 19.65
N HIS A 754 26.11 6.08 18.97
CA HIS A 754 24.86 5.32 18.85
C HIS A 754 24.54 4.94 17.39
N GLY A 755 25.54 4.97 16.52
CA GLY A 755 25.44 4.53 15.13
C GLY A 755 25.98 5.52 14.12
N ALA A 756 25.70 5.24 12.85
CA ALA A 756 25.97 6.09 11.70
C ALA A 756 24.70 6.24 10.86
N ILE A 757 24.54 7.36 10.16
CA ILE A 757 23.38 7.56 9.26
C ILE A 757 23.54 6.68 8.04
N LEU A 758 22.47 5.98 7.64
CA LEU A 758 22.51 5.07 6.51
C LEU A 758 22.25 5.77 5.16
N ASP A 759 21.37 6.77 5.13
CA ASP A 759 20.93 7.47 3.92
C ASP A 759 21.48 8.89 3.86
N HIS A 760 22.15 9.26 2.78
CA HIS A 760 22.91 10.52 2.66
C HIS A 760 23.91 10.70 3.81
N GLY A 761 24.54 9.61 4.24
CA GLY A 761 25.43 9.56 5.39
C GLY A 761 26.86 9.99 5.06
N THR A 762 27.26 9.89 3.80
CA THR A 762 28.54 10.40 3.30
C THR A 762 28.32 11.37 2.14
N PHE A 763 29.24 12.32 1.98
CA PHE A 763 29.18 13.31 0.90
C PHE A 763 30.59 13.84 0.60
N ALA A 764 30.88 14.13 -0.66
CA ALA A 764 32.15 14.73 -1.07
C ALA A 764 31.90 15.69 -2.23
N SER A 765 32.66 16.78 -2.25
CA SER A 765 32.71 17.70 -3.39
C SER A 765 34.02 18.49 -3.31
N PRO A 766 34.64 18.81 -4.45
CA PRO A 766 35.83 19.65 -4.48
C PRO A 766 35.56 21.10 -4.05
N LYS A 767 34.29 21.50 -3.88
CA LYS A 767 33.90 22.85 -3.44
C LYS A 767 33.72 23.00 -1.94
N ILE A 768 33.69 21.88 -1.19
CA ILE A 768 33.61 21.91 0.26
C ILE A 768 34.78 22.75 0.80
N PRO A 769 34.55 23.70 1.73
CA PRO A 769 35.52 24.76 2.02
C PRO A 769 36.59 24.31 3.03
N TYR A 770 37.09 23.10 2.85
CA TYR A 770 38.06 22.39 3.69
C TYR A 770 38.94 21.48 2.80
N ALA A 771 40.10 21.05 3.32
CA ALA A 771 40.99 20.09 2.68
C ALA A 771 41.44 20.42 1.24
N ASP A 772 41.44 21.70 0.84
CA ASP A 772 41.85 22.16 -0.49
C ASP A 772 41.16 21.41 -1.66
N GLY A 773 39.87 21.13 -1.51
CA GLY A 773 39.06 20.43 -2.53
C GLY A 773 39.08 18.90 -2.43
N HIS A 774 39.58 18.36 -1.32
CA HIS A 774 39.61 16.92 -1.05
C HIS A 774 38.76 16.54 0.16
N ALA A 775 37.78 17.37 0.55
CA ALA A 775 37.03 17.14 1.78
C ALA A 775 35.92 16.10 1.59
N VAL A 776 35.74 15.27 2.62
CA VAL A 776 34.68 14.27 2.71
C VAL A 776 33.91 14.42 4.02
N VAL A 777 32.62 14.14 3.96
CA VAL A 777 31.69 14.17 5.08
C VAL A 777 31.42 12.76 5.58
N HIS A 778 31.45 12.59 6.88
CA HIS A 778 30.92 11.42 7.58
C HIS A 778 29.91 11.84 8.65
N THR A 779 28.99 10.94 8.99
CA THR A 779 27.89 11.23 9.92
C THR A 779 27.70 10.15 10.98
N TRP A 780 27.69 10.58 12.23
CA TRP A 780 27.58 9.71 13.41
C TRP A 780 26.37 10.08 14.24
N ILE A 781 25.85 9.15 15.04
CA ILE A 781 24.72 9.39 15.93
C ILE A 781 25.22 9.38 17.37
N VAL A 782 24.74 10.31 18.18
CA VAL A 782 24.99 10.36 19.63
C VAL A 782 23.70 10.67 20.37
N LEU A 783 23.63 10.37 21.65
CA LEU A 783 22.62 10.97 22.53
C LEU A 783 23.11 12.33 23.00
N ALA A 784 22.39 13.39 22.67
CA ALA A 784 22.75 14.74 23.11
C ALA A 784 21.51 15.54 23.49
N ASP A 785 21.61 16.25 24.61
CA ASP A 785 20.61 17.20 25.05
C ASP A 785 20.70 18.50 24.22
N PRO A 786 19.58 19.09 23.77
CA PRO A 786 19.61 20.33 23.02
C PRO A 786 19.95 21.58 23.85
N THR A 787 19.97 21.49 25.19
CA THR A 787 20.05 22.64 26.12
C THR A 787 21.17 22.54 27.17
N VAL A 788 21.43 21.36 27.74
CA VAL A 788 22.35 21.11 28.83
C VAL A 788 23.26 19.94 28.48
N ALA A 789 24.50 20.24 28.08
CA ALA A 789 25.49 19.22 27.77
C ALA A 789 25.64 18.21 28.94
N GLY A 790 25.58 16.91 28.62
CA GLY A 790 25.68 15.85 29.62
C GLY A 790 24.37 15.42 30.29
N ASP A 791 23.23 16.10 30.04
CA ASP A 791 21.95 15.70 30.65
C ASP A 791 21.32 14.52 29.90
N LEU A 792 21.41 13.34 30.49
CA LEU A 792 20.82 12.11 29.95
C LEU A 792 19.31 12.03 30.08
N SER A 793 18.68 12.83 30.96
CA SER A 793 17.23 12.74 31.20
C SER A 793 16.41 13.31 30.05
N THR A 794 17.02 14.18 29.26
CA THR A 794 16.40 14.90 28.12
C THR A 794 17.19 14.74 26.82
N ALA A 795 18.28 13.95 26.84
CA ALA A 795 19.05 13.60 25.65
C ALA A 795 18.21 12.84 24.61
N ALA A 796 18.41 13.19 23.35
CA ALA A 796 17.81 12.52 22.21
C ALA A 796 18.87 12.20 21.15
N PRO A 797 18.64 11.23 20.24
CA PRO A 797 19.54 10.99 19.12
C PRO A 797 19.76 12.24 18.27
N ARG A 798 21.02 12.61 18.06
CA ARG A 798 21.49 13.72 17.21
C ARG A 798 22.53 13.26 16.23
N VAL A 799 22.50 13.83 15.03
CA VAL A 799 23.50 13.60 13.99
C VAL A 799 24.68 14.53 14.20
N ILE A 800 25.87 13.95 14.17
CA ILE A 800 27.17 14.61 14.22
C ILE A 800 27.75 14.53 12.82
N VAL A 801 27.97 15.69 12.21
CA VAL A 801 28.63 15.82 10.92
C VAL A 801 30.11 16.07 11.17
N GLU A 802 30.97 15.29 10.53
CA GLU A 802 32.41 15.48 10.50
C GLU A 802 32.87 15.75 9.07
N ILE A 803 33.63 16.83 8.89
CA ILE A 803 34.34 17.13 7.64
C ILE A 803 35.79 16.74 7.83
N ARG A 804 36.28 15.84 6.97
CA ARG A 804 37.61 15.26 7.03
C ARG A 804 38.38 15.52 5.73
N ASP A 805 39.70 15.56 5.79
CA ASP A 805 40.54 15.47 4.60
C ASP A 805 40.44 14.04 4.03
N GLY A 806 39.89 13.90 2.84
CA GLY A 806 39.65 12.62 2.17
C GLY A 806 40.93 11.83 1.87
N ARG A 807 42.09 12.48 1.85
CA ARG A 807 43.38 11.82 1.58
C ARG A 807 44.00 11.23 2.84
N THR A 808 43.79 11.87 4.00
CA THR A 808 44.49 11.53 5.25
C THR A 808 43.56 11.05 6.37
N GLY A 809 42.26 11.33 6.28
CA GLY A 809 41.28 11.11 7.33
C GLY A 809 41.30 12.15 8.46
N GLU A 810 42.15 13.19 8.36
CA GLU A 810 42.26 14.25 9.36
C GLU A 810 40.91 14.94 9.59
N LEU A 811 40.47 15.04 10.84
CA LEU A 811 39.25 15.77 11.20
C LEU A 811 39.50 17.27 11.16
N LEU A 812 38.81 17.97 10.25
CA LEU A 812 38.97 19.40 10.03
C LEU A 812 37.87 20.23 10.68
N HIS A 813 36.65 19.68 10.75
CA HIS A 813 35.50 20.34 11.37
C HIS A 813 34.48 19.33 11.87
N GLN A 814 33.74 19.67 12.93
CA GLN A 814 32.69 18.82 13.48
C GLN A 814 31.58 19.68 14.09
N ASP A 815 30.31 19.40 13.75
CA ASP A 815 29.16 19.96 14.47
C ASP A 815 27.90 19.07 14.37
N ALA A 816 26.85 19.40 15.13
CA ALA A 816 25.60 18.65 15.17
C ALA A 816 24.58 19.32 14.28
N THR A 817 23.75 18.47 13.70
CA THR A 817 22.54 18.84 13.00
C THR A 817 21.33 18.29 13.77
N GLY A 818 20.24 17.94 13.10
CA GLY A 818 19.04 17.44 13.75
C GLY A 818 19.14 15.98 14.23
N GLY A 819 17.99 15.32 14.32
CA GLY A 819 17.94 13.90 14.64
C GLY A 819 18.17 13.01 13.42
N PRO A 820 18.44 11.71 13.62
CA PRO A 820 18.69 10.76 12.53
C PRO A 820 17.49 10.62 11.58
N TRP A 821 16.27 10.82 12.07
CA TRP A 821 15.04 10.72 11.28
C TRP A 821 14.64 12.02 10.58
N SER A 822 15.28 13.12 10.96
CA SER A 822 15.08 14.43 10.33
C SER A 822 16.18 14.76 9.33
N HIS A 823 17.31 14.04 9.35
CA HIS A 823 18.39 14.16 8.37
C HIS A 823 17.85 13.99 6.95
N GLY A 824 18.21 14.93 6.08
CA GLY A 824 17.80 14.93 4.68
C GLY A 824 18.94 14.53 3.77
N ASN A 825 19.69 15.54 3.31
CA ASN A 825 20.85 15.39 2.46
C ASN A 825 21.87 16.50 2.73
N PHE A 826 23.02 16.37 2.06
CA PHE A 826 23.99 17.44 1.89
C PHE A 826 23.88 18.02 0.48
N PHE A 827 24.13 19.31 0.34
CA PHE A 827 24.15 19.99 -0.97
C PHE A 827 25.10 21.18 -0.95
N ILE A 828 25.63 21.54 -2.12
CA ILE A 828 26.60 22.61 -2.33
C ILE A 828 26.45 23.19 -3.73
N ASP A 829 26.80 24.46 -3.93
CA ASP A 829 26.74 25.07 -5.26
C ASP A 829 27.98 24.74 -6.08
N ASP A 830 27.97 23.57 -6.71
CA ASP A 830 29.08 23.14 -7.55
C ASP A 830 29.25 24.01 -8.81
N ALA A 831 28.19 24.69 -9.24
CA ALA A 831 28.21 25.62 -10.37
C ALA A 831 28.82 26.99 -10.02
N SER A 832 29.09 27.27 -8.74
CA SER A 832 29.67 28.55 -8.34
C SER A 832 31.09 28.75 -8.88
N GLU A 833 31.35 29.95 -9.38
CA GLU A 833 32.70 30.42 -9.73
C GLU A 833 33.55 30.70 -8.47
N ALA A 834 32.96 30.71 -7.28
CA ALA A 834 33.72 30.80 -6.05
C ALA A 834 34.62 29.56 -5.88
N ALA A 835 35.82 29.80 -5.36
CA ALA A 835 36.77 28.72 -5.09
C ALA A 835 36.29 27.78 -3.97
N GLN A 836 35.46 28.29 -3.05
CA GLN A 836 34.94 27.57 -1.90
C GLN A 836 33.52 28.06 -1.62
N GLU A 837 32.60 27.13 -1.41
CA GLU A 837 31.19 27.40 -1.08
C GLU A 837 30.86 26.76 0.26
N PRO A 838 29.96 27.33 1.09
CA PRO A 838 29.49 26.64 2.27
C PRO A 838 28.82 25.31 1.89
N LEU A 839 29.20 24.23 2.55
CA LEU A 839 28.47 22.97 2.49
C LEU A 839 27.19 23.12 3.32
N TYR A 840 26.03 22.78 2.76
CA TYR A 840 24.77 22.81 3.51
C TYR A 840 24.31 21.39 3.86
N ALA A 841 23.91 21.21 5.11
CA ALA A 841 23.18 20.04 5.57
C ALA A 841 21.75 20.45 5.92
N ILE A 842 20.77 19.72 5.40
CA ILE A 842 19.37 19.92 5.75
C ILE A 842 18.90 18.86 6.75
N SER A 843 18.10 19.31 7.72
CA SER A 843 17.38 18.46 8.65
C SER A 843 15.97 18.99 8.86
N PHE A 844 14.98 18.43 8.18
CA PHE A 844 13.54 18.74 8.31
C PHE A 844 13.22 20.25 8.42
N GLY A 845 13.56 21.01 7.38
CA GLY A 845 13.34 22.48 7.35
C GLY A 845 14.36 23.31 8.13
N THR A 846 15.40 22.71 8.71
CA THR A 846 16.54 23.42 9.29
C THR A 846 17.79 23.23 8.45
N PHE A 847 18.57 24.29 8.25
CA PHE A 847 19.79 24.30 7.46
C PHE A 847 20.99 24.58 8.37
N ARG A 848 22.05 23.80 8.19
CA ARG A 848 23.38 24.05 8.76
C ARG A 848 24.35 24.27 7.62
N GLY A 849 24.94 25.46 7.53
CA GLY A 849 26.02 25.75 6.57
C GLY A 849 27.37 25.60 7.24
N PHE A 850 28.31 24.90 6.61
CA PHE A 850 29.70 24.74 7.05
C PHE A 850 30.60 25.56 6.14
N GLY A 851 31.04 26.73 6.62
CA GLY A 851 31.80 27.70 5.83
C GLY A 851 33.30 27.67 6.10
N ALA A 852 34.07 28.28 5.20
CA ALA A 852 35.52 28.39 5.31
C ALA A 852 35.96 28.97 6.67
N GLY A 853 37.05 28.43 7.23
CA GLY A 853 37.60 28.86 8.51
C GLY A 853 36.74 28.49 9.73
N GLY A 854 35.79 27.55 9.59
CA GLY A 854 34.90 27.12 10.68
C GLY A 854 33.76 28.10 10.96
N ILE A 855 33.45 28.98 10.01
CA ILE A 855 32.37 29.96 10.13
C ILE A 855 31.08 29.31 9.64
N ASP A 856 30.35 28.69 10.57
CA ASP A 856 29.10 28.02 10.22
C ASP A 856 27.88 28.95 10.26
N THR A 857 26.92 28.69 9.38
CA THR A 857 25.61 29.37 9.39
C THR A 857 24.50 28.44 9.89
N ARG A 858 23.39 29.04 10.30
CA ARG A 858 22.14 28.35 10.62
C ARG A 858 20.99 29.12 10.03
N SER A 859 20.00 28.40 9.53
CA SER A 859 18.73 28.97 9.10
C SER A 859 17.62 27.94 9.25
N SER A 860 16.38 28.39 9.18
CA SER A 860 15.21 27.51 9.11
C SER A 860 14.14 28.10 8.22
N VAL A 861 13.28 27.25 7.68
CA VAL A 861 12.12 27.62 6.87
C VAL A 861 10.82 27.23 7.57
N VAL A 862 9.73 27.90 7.21
CA VAL A 862 8.39 27.64 7.78
C VAL A 862 7.86 26.27 7.36
N THR A 863 8.13 25.84 6.12
CA THR A 863 7.69 24.55 5.61
C THR A 863 8.68 23.45 5.99
N SER A 864 8.15 22.27 6.32
CA SER A 864 8.96 21.07 6.46
C SER A 864 9.62 20.75 5.12
N LEU A 865 10.95 20.60 5.11
CA LEU A 865 11.72 20.19 3.94
C LEU A 865 12.53 18.95 4.26
N ARG A 866 12.31 17.86 3.54
CA ARG A 866 13.04 16.60 3.74
C ARG A 866 14.41 16.65 3.09
N THR A 867 14.47 16.99 1.80
CA THR A 867 15.70 17.19 1.05
C THR A 867 15.64 18.51 0.30
N ALA A 868 16.81 19.06 -0.02
CA ALA A 868 16.93 20.30 -0.80
C ALA A 868 18.21 20.31 -1.63
N ASP A 869 18.17 21.06 -2.72
CA ASP A 869 19.32 21.30 -3.60
C ASP A 869 19.17 22.64 -4.33
N PHE A 870 20.24 23.11 -4.94
CA PHE A 870 20.22 24.27 -5.81
C PHE A 870 19.61 23.95 -7.18
N ALA A 871 18.88 24.91 -7.72
CA ALA A 871 18.28 24.83 -9.05
C ALA A 871 18.32 26.17 -9.78
N THR A 872 18.27 26.12 -11.10
CA THR A 872 18.19 27.29 -11.98
C THR A 872 16.74 27.66 -12.22
N GLY A 873 16.31 28.79 -11.68
CA GLY A 873 14.97 29.34 -11.84
C GLY A 873 14.81 30.31 -13.01
N PRO A 874 13.61 30.92 -13.14
CA PRO A 874 13.26 31.82 -14.24
C PRO A 874 14.25 32.97 -14.42
N GLY A 875 14.71 33.18 -15.66
CA GLY A 875 15.69 34.22 -15.98
C GLY A 875 17.12 33.91 -15.50
N GLY A 876 17.44 32.65 -15.19
CA GLY A 876 18.74 32.22 -14.69
C GLY A 876 18.96 32.52 -13.20
N ARG A 877 17.90 32.88 -12.47
CA ARG A 877 17.97 33.15 -11.03
C ARG A 877 18.28 31.86 -10.28
N LYS A 878 19.20 31.89 -9.32
CA LYS A 878 19.48 30.72 -8.49
C LYS A 878 18.39 30.52 -7.42
N LEU A 879 17.97 29.29 -7.21
CA LEU A 879 16.96 28.88 -6.21
C LEU A 879 17.50 27.75 -5.34
N VAL A 880 16.92 27.60 -4.15
CA VAL A 880 16.97 26.35 -3.39
C VAL A 880 15.60 25.69 -3.51
N ILE A 881 15.52 24.48 -4.07
CA ILE A 881 14.27 23.73 -4.21
C ILE A 881 14.30 22.54 -3.26
N GLY A 882 13.15 22.17 -2.72
CA GLY A 882 13.06 21.00 -1.86
C GLY A 882 11.67 20.39 -1.79
N GLY A 883 11.65 19.11 -1.46
CA GLY A 883 10.43 18.34 -1.20
C GLY A 883 9.91 18.61 0.21
N THR A 884 8.61 18.89 0.32
CA THR A 884 7.91 19.20 1.58
C THR A 884 7.04 18.04 2.04
N GLU A 885 6.44 18.09 3.24
CA GLU A 885 5.45 17.06 3.65
C GLU A 885 4.17 17.02 2.79
N ALA A 886 4.01 17.96 1.85
CA ALA A 886 2.85 18.06 0.97
C ALA A 886 3.18 18.76 -0.36
N GLY A 887 4.24 18.35 -1.06
CA GLY A 887 4.61 18.84 -2.39
C GLY A 887 6.01 19.42 -2.46
N VAL A 888 6.18 20.58 -3.08
CA VAL A 888 7.49 21.20 -3.36
C VAL A 888 7.48 22.69 -3.07
N ALA A 889 8.64 23.23 -2.68
CA ALA A 889 8.82 24.66 -2.43
C ALA A 889 10.18 25.15 -2.94
N ALA A 890 10.23 26.42 -3.33
CA ALA A 890 11.43 27.13 -3.74
C ALA A 890 11.75 28.29 -2.78
N PHE A 891 13.03 28.48 -2.50
CA PHE A 891 13.56 29.47 -1.57
C PHE A 891 14.66 30.29 -2.23
N ASP A 892 14.92 31.45 -1.65
CA ASP A 892 16.03 32.29 -2.08
C ASP A 892 17.33 31.81 -1.41
N PRO A 893 18.44 31.60 -2.13
CA PRO A 893 19.71 31.16 -1.55
C PRO A 893 20.22 32.04 -0.40
N SER A 894 19.90 33.35 -0.40
CA SER A 894 20.28 34.26 0.70
C SER A 894 19.69 33.83 2.06
N GLN A 895 18.57 33.09 2.05
CA GLN A 895 17.92 32.58 3.26
C GLN A 895 18.75 31.52 3.99
N LEU A 896 19.75 30.90 3.36
CA LEU A 896 20.61 29.90 4.00
C LEU A 896 21.56 30.48 5.06
N THR A 897 21.72 31.81 5.11
CA THR A 897 22.71 32.48 5.96
C THR A 897 22.14 33.61 6.83
N THR A 898 20.83 33.85 6.84
CA THR A 898 20.24 35.03 7.52
C THR A 898 20.23 34.96 9.05
N GLY A 899 20.36 33.78 9.65
CA GLY A 899 20.31 33.61 11.12
C GLY A 899 18.92 33.82 11.75
N ASP A 900 17.93 34.28 10.99
CA ASP A 900 16.54 34.45 11.38
C ASP A 900 15.80 33.11 11.45
N SER A 901 14.91 32.95 12.43
CA SER A 901 14.08 31.75 12.54
C SER A 901 12.85 31.82 11.62
N PHE A 902 12.71 30.83 10.72
CA PHE A 902 11.55 30.54 9.87
C PHE A 902 11.31 31.47 8.67
N GLN A 903 12.06 31.22 7.60
CA GLN A 903 11.94 31.85 6.30
C GLN A 903 10.76 31.30 5.48
N SER A 904 10.08 32.18 4.74
CA SER A 904 8.99 31.80 3.83
C SER A 904 9.52 31.47 2.43
N SER A 905 8.82 30.56 1.73
CA SER A 905 9.15 30.20 0.35
C SER A 905 8.85 31.36 -0.61
N ARG A 906 9.55 31.37 -1.74
CA ARG A 906 9.30 32.26 -2.88
C ARG A 906 8.23 31.73 -3.83
N GLY A 907 7.92 30.45 -3.73
CA GLY A 907 6.92 29.75 -4.52
C GLY A 907 6.88 28.28 -4.14
N GLY A 908 5.86 27.57 -4.62
CA GLY A 908 5.72 26.14 -4.41
C GLY A 908 4.43 25.60 -4.99
N ALA A 909 4.25 24.29 -4.86
CA ALA A 909 3.03 23.59 -5.23
C ALA A 909 2.65 22.61 -4.11
N THR A 910 1.37 22.65 -3.72
CA THR A 910 0.82 21.74 -2.72
C THR A 910 0.29 20.48 -3.40
N LEU A 911 0.89 19.34 -3.07
CA LEU A 911 0.49 18.00 -3.46
C LEU A 911 0.62 17.11 -2.23
N MET A 912 -0.48 16.84 -1.52
CA MET A 912 -0.41 16.16 -0.20
C MET A 912 0.20 14.76 -0.24
N GLY A 913 0.14 14.07 -1.40
CA GLY A 913 0.79 12.77 -1.60
C GLY A 913 2.25 12.84 -2.10
N GLY A 914 2.77 14.03 -2.38
CA GLY A 914 4.15 14.25 -2.84
C GLY A 914 5.05 14.72 -1.70
N ARG A 915 6.26 14.16 -1.59
CA ARG A 915 7.25 14.59 -0.58
C ARG A 915 8.70 14.59 -1.02
N THR A 916 9.05 13.81 -2.03
CA THR A 916 10.36 13.86 -2.67
C THR A 916 10.24 14.61 -3.99
N TYR A 917 11.38 14.89 -4.61
CA TYR A 917 11.40 15.63 -5.87
C TYR A 917 12.68 15.34 -6.66
N LEU A 918 12.66 15.74 -7.93
CA LEU A 918 13.86 15.97 -8.75
C LEU A 918 13.73 17.34 -9.42
N ALA A 919 14.86 17.99 -9.71
CA ALA A 919 14.90 19.22 -10.49
C ALA A 919 15.92 19.07 -11.64
N ALA A 920 15.51 19.40 -12.86
CA ALA A 920 16.36 19.35 -14.06
C ALA A 920 15.75 20.16 -15.21
N ASP A 921 16.58 20.70 -16.10
CA ASP A 921 16.15 21.38 -17.34
C ASP A 921 15.63 20.36 -18.38
N LEU A 922 14.42 19.85 -18.17
CA LEU A 922 13.83 18.74 -18.94
C LEU A 922 13.52 19.13 -20.39
N ASP A 923 13.31 20.42 -20.68
CA ASP A 923 13.02 20.91 -22.03
C ASP A 923 14.20 21.63 -22.71
N GLY A 924 15.32 21.83 -22.00
CA GLY A 924 16.55 22.43 -22.51
C GLY A 924 16.47 23.95 -22.67
N ASN A 925 15.64 24.64 -21.89
CA ASN A 925 15.43 26.09 -21.96
C ASN A 925 16.34 26.89 -21.01
N GLY A 926 17.15 26.21 -20.18
CA GLY A 926 18.04 26.81 -19.19
C GLY A 926 17.37 27.13 -17.84
N VAL A 927 16.15 26.65 -17.61
CA VAL A 927 15.42 26.73 -16.33
C VAL A 927 15.05 25.31 -15.93
N ASP A 928 15.34 24.94 -14.70
CA ASP A 928 14.99 23.62 -14.19
C ASP A 928 13.47 23.50 -14.02
N ASP A 929 12.94 22.40 -14.51
CA ASP A 929 11.62 21.88 -14.19
C ASP A 929 11.69 21.07 -12.90
N VAL A 930 10.57 21.01 -12.17
CA VAL A 930 10.49 20.25 -10.91
C VAL A 930 9.52 19.10 -11.08
N VAL A 931 9.96 17.88 -10.82
CA VAL A 931 9.08 16.71 -10.71
C VAL A 931 8.88 16.39 -9.24
N SER A 932 7.65 16.53 -8.75
CA SER A 932 7.26 16.05 -7.42
C SER A 932 7.00 14.55 -7.47
N LEU A 933 7.53 13.83 -6.48
CA LEU A 933 7.52 12.37 -6.33
C LEU A 933 6.93 11.98 -4.96
N ASN A 934 6.53 10.71 -4.83
CA ASN A 934 5.96 10.15 -3.60
C ASN A 934 7.03 9.79 -2.55
N PHE A 935 6.61 9.41 -1.35
CA PHE A 935 7.52 9.03 -0.27
C PHE A 935 7.57 7.52 -0.08
N ASP A 936 8.77 6.95 0.07
CA ASP A 936 8.93 5.53 0.38
C ASP A 936 8.76 5.25 1.88
N ASP A 937 7.51 5.28 2.34
CA ASP A 937 7.17 5.02 3.76
C ASP A 937 7.74 3.70 4.27
N PHE A 938 7.64 2.62 3.49
CA PHE A 938 8.05 1.29 3.94
C PHE A 938 9.57 1.09 3.87
N GLY A 939 10.23 1.58 2.82
CA GLY A 939 11.68 1.46 2.68
C GLY A 939 12.43 2.33 3.68
N VAL A 940 11.97 3.56 3.93
CA VAL A 940 12.54 4.44 4.97
C VAL A 940 12.30 3.84 6.36
N ASN A 941 11.12 3.29 6.63
CA ASN A 941 10.87 2.60 7.91
C ASN A 941 11.82 1.41 8.10
N ARG A 942 12.04 0.61 7.04
CA ARG A 942 12.95 -0.54 7.08
C ARG A 942 14.41 -0.11 7.29
N ALA A 943 14.84 0.97 6.64
CA ALA A 943 16.17 1.54 6.87
C ALA A 943 16.33 2.07 8.31
N ALA A 944 15.29 2.70 8.88
CA ALA A 944 15.32 3.16 10.27
C ALA A 944 15.37 2.01 11.29
N GLU A 945 14.65 0.91 11.02
CA GLU A 945 14.67 -0.30 11.87
C GLU A 945 16.05 -0.96 11.93
N LEU A 946 16.86 -0.87 10.86
CA LEU A 946 18.25 -1.35 10.90
C LEU A 946 19.07 -0.65 11.99
N LEU A 947 18.75 0.59 12.37
CA LEU A 947 19.39 1.30 13.47
C LEU A 947 18.67 1.12 14.82
N GLY A 948 17.53 0.43 14.84
CA GLY A 948 16.67 0.20 16.00
C GLY A 948 15.45 1.11 16.09
N GLY A 949 15.29 2.07 15.15
CA GLY A 949 14.20 3.02 15.12
C GLY A 949 13.01 2.60 14.26
N GLY A 950 12.19 3.58 13.88
CA GLY A 950 11.07 3.40 12.94
C GLY A 950 10.52 4.74 12.49
N VAL A 951 10.24 4.87 11.19
CA VAL A 951 9.69 6.07 10.55
C VAL A 951 8.63 5.65 9.56
N LEU A 952 7.36 5.67 9.99
CA LEU A 952 6.21 5.36 9.14
C LEU A 952 5.27 6.56 9.11
N SER A 953 5.07 7.18 7.93
CA SER A 953 4.32 8.43 7.79
C SER A 953 3.25 8.33 6.69
N LEU A 954 2.31 7.40 6.87
CA LEU A 954 1.23 7.19 5.92
C LEU A 954 0.30 8.41 5.82
N ASN A 955 -0.25 8.65 4.64
CA ASN A 955 -1.25 9.69 4.40
C ASN A 955 -2.38 9.19 3.48
N ASN A 956 -3.49 9.92 3.50
CA ASN A 956 -4.73 9.59 2.78
C ASN A 956 -4.86 10.30 1.42
N ALA A 957 -3.85 11.06 0.96
CA ALA A 957 -3.95 11.85 -0.26
C ALA A 957 -3.83 11.01 -1.53
N ILE A 958 -4.19 11.62 -2.67
CA ILE A 958 -3.86 11.05 -3.97
C ILE A 958 -2.34 11.12 -4.16
N HIS A 959 -1.74 9.97 -4.45
CA HIS A 959 -0.32 9.84 -4.75
C HIS A 959 -0.10 9.91 -6.26
N GLN A 960 0.76 10.83 -6.65
CA GLN A 960 1.04 11.10 -8.06
C GLN A 960 2.43 11.70 -8.25
N MET A 961 3.05 11.38 -9.38
CA MET A 961 4.19 12.12 -9.91
C MET A 961 3.68 13.30 -10.75
N THR A 962 4.12 14.53 -10.46
CA THR A 962 3.68 15.73 -11.21
C THR A 962 4.86 16.58 -11.61
N THR A 963 4.92 16.93 -12.90
CA THR A 963 5.95 17.82 -13.47
C THR A 963 5.45 19.26 -13.49
N PHE A 964 6.28 20.19 -13.03
CA PHE A 964 6.03 21.62 -12.98
C PHE A 964 7.10 22.40 -13.75
N THR A 965 6.66 23.37 -14.55
CA THR A 965 7.56 24.43 -15.05
C THR A 965 7.60 25.60 -14.07
N LEU A 966 8.75 26.25 -13.95
CA LEU A 966 8.93 27.47 -13.16
C LEU A 966 8.81 28.73 -14.04
N SER A 967 8.14 29.78 -13.56
CA SER A 967 8.06 31.08 -14.25
C SER A 967 7.99 32.27 -13.31
#